data_AF-H1S4S0-F1
#
_entry.id   AF-H1S4S0-F1
#
_cell.length_a   1.000
_cell.length_b   1.000
_cell.length_c   1.000
_cell.angle_alpha   90.00
_cell.angle_beta   90.00
_cell.angle_gamma   90.00
#
_symmetry.space_group_name_H-M   'P 1'
#
loop_
_entity.id
_entity.type
_entity.pdbx_description
1 polymer ?
#
loop_
_entity_poly.entity_id
_entity_poly.type
_entity_poly.pdbx_seq_one_letter_code
_entity_poly.pdbx_strand_id
1 'polypeptide(L)'
;MKVTIIGSGYVGLVTGACLAELGNDVFCLDVDERKIALLNAGGVPIYEPGLKELILRNREAGRLTFSTDVAASVEHADVQFIAVGTPPDEDGSADLQYVLAAARNIGKYMTGFKVVVDKSTVPVGTGDRVAEAIREELAARGLEDLQFSVVSNPEFLKEGAAVEDFMRPDRIVLGCNADVAGRHAKAIMRQLYAPFNRNHERTFYMDVRSAEFTKYAANSMLATRISFMNELANLADEVGADIELVRMGIGSDPRIGYSFLYAGAGYGGSCFPKDVQALMRTASAHGKPMRVLEAVEAVNDAQKQVLADKVVRRFGEDLTGRTFAIWGLAFKPNTDDMREAPSRVLAQALVSRGASLRVHDPISMPEAKHALAIDLAAIDGGFARVHFSDAQMDTLDGADALVIVTEWKVFRSPDFNQIKRRLKAPVIFDGRNLYEPEAMQDAGTDMMLDRYWFGDVERISPEAPVPVVQIKRSDERLGGAANVARNAAALGAQVGMLGVVGDDEPGRTLETLLSASHVQPYLHRDPSVNTTIKLRVVAHQQQLLRVDFENAPGHEVLAAVQDRFLALVKEYKVLVLSDYGKGGLAHVGRMVEAGRAAGCLVLVDPKGDDYSRYRGATLITPNRAEMRHVVGAWKTESDLTIRAQNLRRELHLEALLLTRSEEGMTLYTEAEVLHVSAQAREVYDVSGAGDTVIATLATMLGAGVPLKEAVQHANRAGSIVVGKLGTAVVTYPELFGTPA
;
A
#
# COMPACT_ATOMS: atom_id res chain seq x y z
N MET A 1 -39.84 6.29 -11.24
CA MET A 1 -40.35 7.67 -11.40
C MET A 1 -39.60 8.34 -12.54
N LYS A 2 -40.10 9.46 -13.09
CA LYS A 2 -39.32 10.29 -14.02
C LYS A 2 -38.49 11.30 -13.23
N VAL A 3 -37.21 11.41 -13.54
CA VAL A 3 -36.25 12.29 -12.84
C VAL A 3 -35.37 12.99 -13.86
N THR A 4 -35.16 14.29 -13.68
CA THR A 4 -34.17 15.04 -14.46
C THR A 4 -32.98 15.40 -13.57
N ILE A 5 -31.77 15.23 -14.10
CA ILE A 5 -30.50 15.63 -13.47
C ILE A 5 -29.87 16.72 -14.35
N ILE A 6 -29.64 17.90 -13.78
CA ILE A 6 -29.00 19.04 -14.45
C ILE A 6 -27.55 19.09 -13.99
N GLY A 7 -26.62 18.83 -14.90
CA GLY A 7 -25.19 18.71 -14.67
C GLY A 7 -24.70 17.27 -14.89
N SER A 8 -23.71 17.12 -15.75
CA SER A 8 -23.03 15.85 -16.05
C SER A 8 -21.60 15.81 -15.48
N GLY A 9 -21.37 16.52 -14.37
CA GLY A 9 -20.18 16.33 -13.56
C GLY A 9 -20.25 15.04 -12.72
N TYR A 10 -19.28 14.85 -11.84
CA TYR A 10 -19.16 13.67 -10.99
C TYR A 10 -20.44 13.34 -10.21
N VAL A 11 -20.97 14.32 -9.47
CA VAL A 11 -22.19 14.16 -8.67
C VAL A 11 -23.41 13.83 -9.54
N GLY A 12 -23.62 14.58 -10.62
CA GLY A 12 -24.78 14.44 -11.49
C GLY A 12 -24.79 13.10 -12.23
N LEU A 13 -23.67 12.70 -12.84
CA LEU A 13 -23.57 11.44 -13.57
C LEU A 13 -23.80 10.23 -12.69
N VAL A 14 -23.14 10.17 -11.52
CA VAL A 14 -23.30 9.04 -10.60
C VAL A 14 -24.74 8.97 -10.10
N THR A 15 -25.32 10.11 -9.70
CA THR A 15 -26.71 10.17 -9.22
C THR A 15 -27.68 9.71 -10.29
N GLY A 16 -27.56 10.22 -11.52
CA GLY A 16 -28.46 9.88 -12.62
C GLY A 16 -28.36 8.41 -13.01
N ALA A 17 -27.14 7.90 -13.17
CA ALA A 17 -26.92 6.50 -13.52
C ALA A 17 -27.44 5.53 -12.44
N CYS A 18 -27.20 5.83 -11.16
CA CYS A 18 -27.65 4.97 -10.07
C CYS A 18 -29.16 5.07 -9.84
N LEU A 19 -29.79 6.24 -10.01
CA LEU A 19 -31.26 6.33 -9.97
C LEU A 19 -31.91 5.57 -11.14
N ALA A 20 -31.31 5.59 -12.33
CA ALA A 20 -31.76 4.81 -13.47
C ALA A 20 -31.64 3.29 -13.21
N GLU A 21 -30.54 2.87 -12.56
CA GLU A 21 -30.33 1.48 -12.15
C GLU A 21 -31.39 0.99 -11.16
N LEU A 22 -31.93 1.89 -10.33
CA LEU A 22 -33.03 1.60 -9.42
C LEU A 22 -34.42 1.59 -10.11
N GLY A 23 -34.45 1.69 -11.44
CA GLY A 23 -35.67 1.59 -12.25
C GLY A 23 -36.35 2.93 -12.53
N ASN A 24 -35.70 4.06 -12.28
CA ASN A 24 -36.22 5.37 -12.68
C ASN A 24 -35.94 5.65 -14.16
N ASP A 25 -36.77 6.50 -14.75
CA ASP A 25 -36.59 7.04 -16.11
C ASP A 25 -35.89 8.42 -15.98
N VAL A 26 -34.60 8.45 -16.29
CA VAL A 26 -33.69 9.54 -15.96
C VAL A 26 -33.24 10.30 -17.19
N PHE A 27 -33.40 11.63 -17.16
CA PHE A 27 -32.90 12.55 -18.16
C PHE A 27 -31.75 13.38 -17.60
N CYS A 28 -30.54 13.18 -18.10
CA CYS A 28 -29.36 13.95 -17.74
C CYS A 28 -29.13 15.09 -18.74
N LEU A 29 -29.26 16.32 -18.27
CA LEU A 29 -29.01 17.56 -19.02
C LEU A 29 -27.59 18.08 -18.72
N ASP A 30 -26.86 18.50 -19.75
CA ASP A 30 -25.69 19.37 -19.60
C ASP A 30 -25.64 20.37 -20.76
N VAL A 31 -25.02 21.52 -20.55
CA VAL A 31 -24.83 22.55 -21.59
C VAL A 31 -23.64 22.22 -22.50
N ASP A 32 -22.72 21.38 -22.03
CA ASP A 32 -21.56 20.94 -22.80
C ASP A 32 -21.94 19.84 -23.80
N GLU A 33 -22.14 20.25 -25.05
CA GLU A 33 -22.45 19.36 -26.17
C GLU A 33 -21.40 18.26 -26.37
N ARG A 34 -20.12 18.53 -26.06
CA ARG A 34 -19.04 17.55 -26.23
C ARG A 34 -19.16 16.44 -25.19
N LYS A 35 -19.43 16.79 -23.92
CA LYS A 35 -19.68 15.79 -22.87
C LYS A 35 -20.90 14.94 -23.19
N ILE A 36 -22.00 15.55 -23.63
CA ILE A 36 -23.21 14.83 -24.01
C ILE A 36 -22.98 13.91 -25.21
N ALA A 37 -22.26 14.37 -26.24
CA ALA A 37 -21.88 13.53 -27.38
C ALA A 37 -21.02 12.33 -26.95
N LEU A 38 -20.03 12.55 -26.07
CA LEU A 38 -19.18 11.48 -25.52
C LEU A 38 -20.01 10.45 -24.75
N LEU A 39 -20.89 10.90 -23.86
CA LEU A 39 -21.79 10.03 -23.08
C LEU A 39 -22.72 9.22 -24.00
N ASN A 40 -23.26 9.86 -25.04
CA ASN A 40 -24.09 9.20 -26.04
C ASN A 40 -23.31 8.23 -26.95
N ALA A 41 -22.01 8.43 -27.13
CA ALA A 41 -21.12 7.48 -27.80
C ALA A 41 -20.61 6.34 -26.89
N GLY A 42 -21.01 6.31 -25.61
CA GLY A 42 -20.60 5.27 -24.64
C GLY A 42 -19.28 5.55 -23.93
N GLY A 43 -18.71 6.74 -24.11
CA GLY A 43 -17.63 7.26 -23.27
C GLY A 43 -18.14 7.84 -21.96
N VAL A 44 -17.24 8.07 -21.01
CA VAL A 44 -17.55 8.73 -19.72
C VAL A 44 -16.49 9.81 -19.48
N PRO A 45 -16.87 11.06 -19.18
CA PRO A 45 -15.93 12.19 -19.06
C PRO A 45 -15.15 12.22 -17.74
N ILE A 46 -15.33 11.21 -16.88
CA ILE A 46 -14.71 11.08 -15.56
C ILE A 46 -14.34 9.62 -15.34
N TYR A 47 -13.33 9.37 -14.50
CA TYR A 47 -13.03 8.03 -14.03
C TYR A 47 -13.79 7.73 -12.73
N GLU A 48 -14.67 6.71 -12.75
CA GLU A 48 -15.31 6.19 -11.56
C GLU A 48 -15.54 4.67 -11.69
N PRO A 49 -15.05 3.85 -10.74
CA PRO A 49 -15.22 2.39 -10.81
C PRO A 49 -16.69 1.96 -10.95
N GLY A 50 -17.00 1.22 -12.01
CA GLY A 50 -18.33 0.66 -12.28
C GLY A 50 -19.34 1.64 -12.92
N LEU A 51 -19.01 2.92 -13.05
CA LEU A 51 -19.93 3.92 -13.61
C LEU A 51 -20.19 3.71 -15.11
N LYS A 52 -19.16 3.37 -15.88
CA LYS A 52 -19.28 3.17 -17.33
C LYS A 52 -20.25 2.04 -17.65
N GLU A 53 -20.13 0.92 -16.94
CA GLU A 53 -20.99 -0.26 -17.10
C GLU A 53 -22.44 0.06 -16.71
N LEU A 54 -22.64 0.84 -15.64
CA LEU A 54 -23.96 1.32 -15.22
C LEU A 54 -24.61 2.22 -16.26
N ILE A 55 -23.86 3.17 -16.82
CA ILE A 55 -24.36 4.08 -17.86
C ILE A 55 -24.78 3.28 -19.09
N LEU A 56 -23.92 2.40 -19.60
CA LEU A 56 -24.21 1.60 -20.80
C LEU A 56 -25.47 0.76 -20.62
N ARG A 57 -25.57 -0.01 -19.53
CA ARG A 57 -26.74 -0.86 -19.24
C ARG A 57 -28.05 -0.07 -19.17
N ASN A 58 -28.05 1.09 -18.53
CA ASN A 58 -29.28 1.89 -18.35
C ASN A 58 -29.68 2.66 -19.61
N ARG A 59 -28.72 3.04 -20.45
CA ARG A 59 -29.00 3.57 -21.79
C ARG A 59 -29.61 2.51 -22.70
N GLU A 60 -29.03 1.32 -22.75
CA GLU A 60 -29.56 0.19 -23.53
C GLU A 60 -30.97 -0.20 -23.08
N ALA A 61 -31.25 -0.11 -21.78
CA ALA A 61 -32.56 -0.37 -21.23
C ALA A 61 -33.56 0.79 -21.39
N GLY A 62 -33.18 1.90 -22.03
CA GLY A 62 -34.04 3.06 -22.27
C GLY A 62 -34.42 3.86 -21.01
N ARG A 63 -33.66 3.70 -19.90
CA ARG A 63 -33.91 4.37 -18.62
C ARG A 63 -33.01 5.57 -18.36
N LEU A 64 -32.00 5.80 -19.20
CA LEU A 64 -31.05 6.89 -19.06
C LEU A 64 -30.85 7.59 -20.41
N THR A 65 -31.18 8.88 -20.46
CA THR A 65 -31.00 9.74 -21.64
C THR A 65 -30.07 10.88 -21.33
N PHE A 66 -29.18 11.23 -22.27
CA PHE A 66 -28.31 12.40 -22.20
C PHE A 66 -28.67 13.39 -23.31
N SER A 67 -28.88 14.65 -22.96
CA SER A 67 -29.27 15.69 -23.91
C SER A 67 -28.79 17.07 -23.47
N THR A 68 -28.84 18.02 -24.41
CA THR A 68 -28.63 19.45 -24.19
C THR A 68 -29.94 20.24 -24.24
N ASP A 69 -31.08 19.58 -24.50
CA ASP A 69 -32.39 20.21 -24.60
C ASP A 69 -32.97 20.51 -23.21
N VAL A 70 -32.85 21.78 -22.83
CA VAL A 70 -33.35 22.31 -21.56
C VAL A 70 -34.86 22.17 -21.44
N ALA A 71 -35.63 22.50 -22.48
CA ALA A 71 -37.09 22.49 -22.41
C ALA A 71 -37.61 21.05 -22.24
N ALA A 72 -37.06 20.11 -23.02
CA ALA A 72 -37.39 18.70 -22.90
C ALA A 72 -37.04 18.14 -21.51
N SER A 73 -35.93 18.58 -20.91
CA SER A 73 -35.53 18.12 -19.57
C SER A 73 -36.52 18.56 -18.47
N VAL A 74 -37.09 19.75 -18.57
CA VAL A 74 -38.05 20.31 -17.60
C VAL A 74 -39.43 19.67 -17.79
N GLU A 75 -39.81 19.43 -19.04
CA GLU A 75 -41.05 18.70 -19.38
C GLU A 75 -41.01 17.25 -18.90
N HIS A 76 -39.86 16.57 -19.04
CA HIS A 76 -39.69 15.14 -18.75
C HIS A 76 -40.14 14.72 -17.35
N ALA A 77 -39.72 15.46 -16.31
CA ALA A 77 -39.84 15.01 -14.93
C ALA A 77 -40.40 16.08 -13.98
N ASP A 78 -41.12 15.63 -12.95
CA ASP A 78 -41.55 16.50 -11.85
C ASP A 78 -40.45 16.72 -10.82
N VAL A 79 -39.45 15.83 -10.76
CA VAL A 79 -38.27 15.97 -9.89
C VAL A 79 -37.08 16.43 -10.73
N GLN A 80 -36.55 17.61 -10.39
CA GLN A 80 -35.48 18.30 -11.11
C GLN A 80 -34.28 18.48 -10.19
N PHE A 81 -33.23 17.67 -10.33
CA PHE A 81 -32.01 17.79 -9.54
C PHE A 81 -31.06 18.81 -10.17
N ILE A 82 -30.62 19.79 -9.39
CA ILE A 82 -29.53 20.70 -9.74
C ILE A 82 -28.22 20.15 -9.16
N ALA A 83 -27.39 19.56 -10.02
CA ALA A 83 -26.13 18.88 -9.69
C ALA A 83 -24.95 19.47 -10.49
N VAL A 84 -24.96 20.78 -10.70
CA VAL A 84 -23.90 21.54 -11.38
C VAL A 84 -22.76 21.89 -10.42
N GLY A 85 -21.60 22.25 -10.97
CA GLY A 85 -20.47 22.67 -10.16
C GLY A 85 -20.70 24.01 -9.48
N THR A 86 -20.17 24.16 -8.27
CA THR A 86 -20.06 25.42 -7.52
C THR A 86 -18.58 25.71 -7.26
N PRO A 87 -17.82 26.12 -8.29
CA PRO A 87 -16.41 26.45 -8.13
C PRO A 87 -16.23 27.63 -7.16
N PRO A 88 -15.05 27.79 -6.54
CA PRO A 88 -14.77 28.99 -5.77
C PRO A 88 -14.68 30.22 -6.69
N ASP A 89 -15.17 31.37 -6.21
CA ASP A 89 -14.95 32.69 -6.79
C ASP A 89 -13.53 33.21 -6.41
N GLU A 90 -13.09 34.34 -6.99
CA GLU A 90 -11.77 34.94 -6.72
C GLU A 90 -11.54 35.22 -5.22
N ASP A 91 -12.62 35.43 -4.48
CA ASP A 91 -12.62 35.73 -3.05
C ASP A 91 -12.76 34.48 -2.15
N GLY A 92 -12.88 33.29 -2.74
CA GLY A 92 -13.06 32.00 -2.06
C GLY A 92 -14.50 31.67 -1.66
N SER A 93 -15.48 32.53 -2.00
CA SER A 93 -16.90 32.19 -1.84
C SER A 93 -17.35 31.20 -2.92
N ALA A 94 -18.50 30.55 -2.76
CA ALA A 94 -19.01 29.62 -3.77
C ALA A 94 -19.74 30.38 -4.90
N ASP A 95 -19.33 30.14 -6.14
CA ASP A 95 -20.00 30.68 -7.32
C ASP A 95 -21.31 29.93 -7.60
N LEU A 96 -22.43 30.67 -7.57
CA LEU A 96 -23.78 30.15 -7.74
C LEU A 96 -24.36 30.42 -9.13
N GLN A 97 -23.61 30.99 -10.07
CA GLN A 97 -24.14 31.38 -11.38
C GLN A 97 -24.81 30.20 -12.11
N TYR A 98 -24.19 29.01 -12.05
CA TYR A 98 -24.68 27.81 -12.72
C TYR A 98 -25.95 27.26 -12.06
N VAL A 99 -26.01 27.28 -10.73
CA VAL A 99 -27.18 26.83 -9.93
C VAL A 99 -28.38 27.73 -10.24
N LEU A 100 -28.18 29.05 -10.22
CA LEU A 100 -29.24 30.02 -10.50
C LEU A 100 -29.67 30.00 -11.97
N ALA A 101 -28.75 29.77 -12.91
CA ALA A 101 -29.10 29.58 -14.31
C ALA A 101 -29.96 28.33 -14.53
N ALA A 102 -29.65 27.21 -13.86
CA ALA A 102 -30.49 26.01 -13.88
C ALA A 102 -31.88 26.28 -13.27
N ALA A 103 -31.94 27.00 -12.14
CA ALA A 103 -33.20 27.40 -11.51
C ALA A 103 -34.08 28.25 -12.44
N ARG A 104 -33.50 29.28 -13.09
CA ARG A 104 -34.21 30.11 -14.07
C ARG A 104 -34.73 29.29 -15.25
N ASN A 105 -33.92 28.38 -15.78
CA ASN A 105 -34.35 27.50 -16.86
C ASN A 105 -35.54 26.61 -16.46
N ILE A 106 -35.56 26.07 -15.23
CA ILE A 106 -36.72 25.35 -14.71
C ILE A 106 -37.94 26.28 -14.66
N GLY A 107 -37.81 27.46 -14.06
CA GLY A 107 -38.90 28.45 -13.97
C GLY A 107 -39.43 28.92 -15.32
N LYS A 108 -38.56 29.00 -16.34
CA LYS A 108 -38.90 29.40 -17.71
C LYS A 108 -39.75 28.35 -18.44
N TYR A 109 -39.51 27.07 -18.21
CA TYR A 109 -40.14 25.99 -18.99
C TYR A 109 -41.19 25.17 -18.23
N MET A 110 -41.25 25.25 -16.89
CA MET A 110 -42.20 24.44 -16.13
C MET A 110 -43.66 24.82 -16.41
N THR A 111 -44.53 23.82 -16.54
CA THR A 111 -45.98 23.98 -16.80
C THR A 111 -46.86 23.29 -15.75
N GLY A 112 -46.25 22.59 -14.81
CA GLY A 112 -46.88 21.85 -13.72
C GLY A 112 -46.02 21.90 -12.46
N PHE A 113 -46.51 21.33 -11.37
CA PHE A 113 -45.78 21.30 -10.09
C PHE A 113 -44.41 20.63 -10.24
N LYS A 114 -43.36 21.26 -9.70
CA LYS A 114 -42.00 20.72 -9.69
C LYS A 114 -41.42 20.63 -8.27
N VAL A 115 -40.66 19.57 -8.03
CA VAL A 115 -39.73 19.44 -6.91
C VAL A 115 -38.34 19.73 -7.43
N VAL A 116 -37.79 20.88 -7.05
CA VAL A 116 -36.44 21.31 -7.45
C VAL A 116 -35.46 20.94 -6.34
N VAL A 117 -34.51 20.07 -6.64
CA VAL A 117 -33.63 19.45 -5.66
C VAL A 117 -32.22 19.97 -5.82
N ASP A 118 -31.77 20.80 -4.89
CA ASP A 118 -30.39 21.26 -4.82
C ASP A 118 -29.51 20.12 -4.28
N LYS A 119 -28.79 19.46 -5.19
CA LYS A 119 -27.82 18.40 -4.87
C LYS A 119 -26.38 18.86 -4.93
N SER A 120 -26.16 19.98 -5.62
CA SER A 120 -24.90 20.73 -5.61
C SER A 120 -24.55 21.17 -4.19
N THR A 121 -23.28 21.18 -3.81
CA THR A 121 -22.86 21.78 -2.53
C THR A 121 -23.00 23.30 -2.62
N VAL A 122 -23.97 23.85 -1.90
CA VAL A 122 -24.35 25.26 -1.98
C VAL A 122 -24.43 25.90 -0.59
N PRO A 123 -23.93 27.14 -0.38
CA PRO A 123 -23.97 27.82 0.92
C PRO A 123 -25.38 27.93 1.49
N VAL A 124 -25.46 28.07 2.81
CA VAL A 124 -26.74 28.20 3.53
C VAL A 124 -27.55 29.39 3.01
N GLY A 125 -28.82 29.16 2.68
CA GLY A 125 -29.73 30.14 2.10
C GLY A 125 -29.77 30.14 0.57
N THR A 126 -29.06 29.21 -0.10
CA THR A 126 -29.12 29.10 -1.56
C THR A 126 -30.48 28.62 -2.04
N GLY A 127 -31.13 27.72 -1.32
CA GLY A 127 -32.49 27.27 -1.65
C GLY A 127 -33.50 28.42 -1.75
N ASP A 128 -33.34 29.47 -0.93
CA ASP A 128 -34.18 30.68 -1.02
C ASP A 128 -33.90 31.47 -2.31
N ARG A 129 -32.63 31.57 -2.73
CA ARG A 129 -32.22 32.22 -3.99
C ARG A 129 -32.70 31.44 -5.22
N VAL A 130 -32.67 30.11 -5.16
CA VAL A 130 -33.23 29.23 -6.18
C VAL A 130 -34.74 29.44 -6.28
N ALA A 131 -35.44 29.50 -5.15
CA ALA A 131 -36.88 29.76 -5.11
C ALA A 131 -37.23 31.15 -5.66
N GLU A 132 -36.42 32.18 -5.37
CA GLU A 132 -36.61 33.52 -5.93
C GLU A 132 -36.41 33.51 -7.45
N ALA A 133 -35.33 32.92 -7.95
CA ALA A 133 -35.04 32.85 -9.39
C ALA A 133 -36.15 32.14 -10.18
N ILE A 134 -36.77 31.09 -9.62
CA ILE A 134 -37.93 30.43 -10.23
C ILE A 134 -39.17 31.33 -10.20
N ARG A 135 -39.44 32.01 -9.07
CA ARG A 135 -40.59 32.93 -8.94
C ARG A 135 -40.50 34.11 -9.90
N GLU A 136 -39.31 34.68 -10.10
CA GLU A 136 -39.08 35.75 -11.07
C GLU A 136 -39.48 35.32 -12.50
N GLU A 137 -39.08 34.12 -12.93
CA GLU A 137 -39.44 33.59 -14.26
C GLU A 137 -40.92 33.24 -14.37
N LEU A 138 -41.55 32.74 -13.31
CA LEU A 138 -43.01 32.49 -13.28
C LEU A 138 -43.81 33.79 -13.37
N ALA A 139 -43.41 34.83 -12.65
CA ALA A 139 -44.02 36.15 -12.73
C ALA A 139 -43.84 36.76 -14.13
N ALA A 140 -42.66 36.64 -14.73
CA ALA A 140 -42.41 37.07 -16.10
C ALA A 140 -43.31 36.35 -17.14
N ARG A 141 -43.80 35.16 -16.81
CA ARG A 141 -44.72 34.36 -17.63
C ARG A 141 -46.20 34.54 -17.25
N GLY A 142 -46.53 35.31 -16.22
CA GLY A 142 -47.88 35.45 -15.68
C GLY A 142 -48.45 34.15 -15.09
N LEU A 143 -47.60 33.33 -14.48
CA LEU A 143 -47.92 32.03 -13.89
C LEU A 143 -47.60 31.99 -12.38
N GLU A 144 -47.87 33.07 -11.63
CA GLU A 144 -47.51 33.16 -10.21
C GLU A 144 -48.20 32.10 -9.33
N ASP A 145 -49.35 31.60 -9.77
CA ASP A 145 -50.10 30.55 -9.06
C ASP A 145 -49.45 29.16 -9.18
N LEU A 146 -48.53 28.96 -10.14
CA LEU A 146 -47.90 27.67 -10.37
C LEU A 146 -46.97 27.30 -9.22
N GLN A 147 -47.35 26.26 -8.48
CA GLN A 147 -46.63 25.83 -7.28
C GLN A 147 -45.37 25.03 -7.61
N PHE A 148 -44.35 25.14 -6.77
CA PHE A 148 -43.16 24.29 -6.76
C PHE A 148 -42.60 24.22 -5.33
N SER A 149 -41.63 23.33 -5.08
CA SER A 149 -40.88 23.31 -3.82
C SER A 149 -39.41 23.09 -4.08
N VAL A 150 -38.58 23.89 -3.42
CA VAL A 150 -37.14 23.65 -3.35
C VAL A 150 -36.83 22.69 -2.21
N VAL A 151 -35.95 21.73 -2.46
CA VAL A 151 -35.47 20.72 -1.52
C VAL A 151 -33.96 20.74 -1.53
N SER A 152 -33.32 20.72 -0.36
CA SER A 152 -31.88 20.47 -0.28
C SER A 152 -31.65 18.96 -0.11
N ASN A 153 -30.88 18.36 -1.00
CA ASN A 153 -30.44 16.97 -0.88
C ASN A 153 -28.95 16.86 -1.16
N PRO A 154 -28.11 17.23 -0.18
CA PRO A 154 -26.66 17.21 -0.38
C PRO A 154 -26.16 15.80 -0.69
N GLU A 155 -25.09 15.75 -1.47
CA GLU A 155 -24.36 14.51 -1.76
C GLU A 155 -23.28 14.24 -0.70
N PHE A 156 -22.97 12.97 -0.44
CA PHE A 156 -21.86 12.56 0.45
C PHE A 156 -21.01 11.47 -0.21
N LEU A 157 -20.81 11.61 -1.51
CA LEU A 157 -20.11 10.66 -2.35
C LEU A 157 -18.61 10.95 -2.30
N LYS A 158 -17.80 9.91 -2.19
CA LYS A 158 -16.35 10.01 -2.30
C LYS A 158 -15.94 9.69 -3.73
N GLU A 159 -15.12 10.56 -4.34
CA GLU A 159 -14.49 10.23 -5.63
C GLU A 159 -13.77 8.86 -5.59
N GLY A 160 -13.87 8.04 -6.64
CA GLY A 160 -13.32 6.68 -6.66
C GLY A 160 -14.11 5.60 -5.89
N ALA A 161 -15.24 5.96 -5.26
CA ALA A 161 -16.16 5.05 -4.59
C ALA A 161 -17.63 5.53 -4.60
N ALA A 162 -18.00 6.48 -5.45
CA ALA A 162 -19.30 7.13 -5.41
C ALA A 162 -20.44 6.24 -5.86
N VAL A 163 -20.20 5.30 -6.78
CA VAL A 163 -21.23 4.30 -7.12
C VAL A 163 -21.59 3.49 -5.88
N GLU A 164 -20.60 3.02 -5.12
CA GLU A 164 -20.83 2.27 -3.89
C GLU A 164 -21.49 3.15 -2.81
N ASP A 165 -20.96 4.36 -2.59
CA ASP A 165 -21.51 5.31 -1.61
C ASP A 165 -22.97 5.67 -1.93
N PHE A 166 -23.32 5.81 -3.21
CA PHE A 166 -24.70 6.08 -3.62
C PHE A 166 -25.60 4.85 -3.42
N MET A 167 -25.11 3.66 -3.78
CA MET A 167 -25.90 2.43 -3.69
C MET A 167 -26.04 1.91 -2.25
N ARG A 168 -25.12 2.28 -1.36
CA ARG A 168 -25.10 1.90 0.06
C ARG A 168 -24.80 3.10 0.97
N PRO A 169 -25.64 4.15 0.96
CA PRO A 169 -25.33 5.38 1.67
C PRO A 169 -25.42 5.18 3.18
N ASP A 170 -24.48 5.71 3.95
CA ASP A 170 -24.60 5.73 5.42
C ASP A 170 -25.89 6.43 5.86
N ARG A 171 -26.23 7.51 5.15
CA ARG A 171 -27.44 8.31 5.33
C ARG A 171 -27.79 9.10 4.07
N ILE A 172 -29.06 9.49 3.96
CA ILE A 172 -29.59 10.43 2.98
C ILE A 172 -30.12 11.64 3.75
N VAL A 173 -29.63 12.85 3.45
CA VAL A 173 -30.11 14.08 4.10
C VAL A 173 -31.10 14.78 3.17
N LEU A 174 -32.28 15.14 3.69
CA LEU A 174 -33.32 15.85 2.95
C LEU A 174 -33.84 17.06 3.75
N GLY A 175 -33.55 18.24 3.24
CA GLY A 175 -34.10 19.51 3.70
C GLY A 175 -35.37 19.87 2.94
N CYS A 176 -36.52 19.93 3.62
CA CYS A 176 -37.81 20.29 3.02
C CYS A 176 -38.46 21.43 3.80
N ASN A 177 -39.18 22.31 3.10
CA ASN A 177 -40.02 23.31 3.76
C ASN A 177 -41.22 22.66 4.46
N ALA A 178 -41.71 23.32 5.52
CA ALA A 178 -42.82 22.84 6.32
C ALA A 178 -44.21 23.20 5.73
N ASP A 179 -44.28 24.02 4.69
CA ASP A 179 -45.52 24.43 4.02
C ASP A 179 -46.17 23.27 3.22
N VAL A 180 -47.31 23.56 2.56
CA VAL A 180 -48.07 22.53 1.82
C VAL A 180 -47.25 21.94 0.67
N ALA A 181 -46.56 22.79 -0.10
CA ALA A 181 -45.74 22.36 -1.24
C ALA A 181 -44.53 21.54 -0.77
N GLY A 182 -43.89 21.96 0.32
CA GLY A 182 -42.76 21.27 0.94
C GLY A 182 -43.12 19.91 1.52
N ARG A 183 -44.29 19.77 2.15
CA ARG A 183 -44.80 18.45 2.59
C ARG A 183 -45.11 17.53 1.41
N HIS A 184 -45.64 18.07 0.31
CA HIS A 184 -45.85 17.30 -0.92
C HIS A 184 -44.53 16.84 -1.53
N ALA A 185 -43.55 17.74 -1.65
CA ALA A 185 -42.21 17.41 -2.12
C ALA A 185 -41.51 16.36 -1.25
N LYS A 186 -41.64 16.46 0.08
CA LYS A 186 -41.14 15.44 1.02
C LYS A 186 -41.72 14.06 0.74
N ALA A 187 -43.00 13.94 0.42
CA ALA A 187 -43.63 12.67 0.08
C ALA A 187 -43.08 12.08 -1.24
N ILE A 188 -42.89 12.93 -2.26
CA ILE A 188 -42.29 12.55 -3.55
C ILE A 188 -40.84 12.06 -3.35
N MET A 189 -40.02 12.80 -2.60
CA MET A 189 -38.64 12.44 -2.32
C MET A 189 -38.53 11.16 -1.48
N ARG A 190 -39.46 10.95 -0.54
CA ARG A 190 -39.55 9.70 0.22
C ARG A 190 -39.83 8.50 -0.69
N GLN A 191 -40.69 8.66 -1.69
CA GLN A 191 -40.96 7.61 -2.67
C GLN A 191 -39.73 7.33 -3.55
N LEU A 192 -39.05 8.37 -4.01
CA LEU A 192 -37.84 8.23 -4.84
C LEU A 192 -36.74 7.43 -4.12
N TYR A 193 -36.52 7.71 -2.84
CA TYR A 193 -35.51 7.03 -2.02
C TYR A 193 -36.01 5.79 -1.27
N ALA A 194 -37.27 5.38 -1.47
CA ALA A 194 -37.83 4.20 -0.81
C ALA A 194 -36.98 2.91 -0.96
N PRO A 195 -36.34 2.62 -2.12
CA PRO A 195 -35.51 1.43 -2.28
C PRO A 195 -34.35 1.32 -1.27
N PHE A 196 -33.80 2.45 -0.81
CA PHE A 196 -32.69 2.48 0.15
C PHE A 196 -33.13 2.29 1.61
N ASN A 197 -34.42 2.55 1.89
CA ASN A 197 -34.97 2.56 3.24
C ASN A 197 -35.72 1.27 3.59
N ARG A 198 -35.61 0.22 2.76
CA ARG A 198 -36.37 -1.04 2.95
C ARG A 198 -36.00 -1.80 4.23
N ASN A 199 -34.71 -1.80 4.58
CA ASN A 199 -34.20 -2.55 5.74
C ASN A 199 -33.99 -1.66 6.97
N HIS A 200 -33.52 -0.44 6.76
CA HIS A 200 -33.25 0.54 7.81
C HIS A 200 -33.63 1.93 7.30
N GLU A 201 -34.26 2.75 8.15
CA GLU A 201 -34.46 4.17 7.84
C GLU A 201 -33.08 4.86 7.78
N ARG A 202 -32.68 5.26 6.57
CA ARG A 202 -31.42 5.95 6.29
C ARG A 202 -31.65 7.43 5.99
N THR A 203 -32.91 7.87 5.91
CA THR A 203 -33.26 9.22 5.48
C THR A 203 -33.53 10.13 6.66
N PHE A 204 -32.76 11.22 6.75
CA PHE A 204 -32.89 12.24 7.79
C PHE A 204 -33.54 13.48 7.19
N TYR A 205 -34.74 13.80 7.69
CA TYR A 205 -35.50 14.96 7.27
C TYR A 205 -35.27 16.15 8.19
N MET A 206 -35.02 17.32 7.61
CA MET A 206 -34.79 18.59 8.30
C MET A 206 -35.30 19.76 7.45
N ASP A 207 -35.09 21.00 7.88
CA ASP A 207 -35.32 22.17 7.03
C ASP A 207 -34.20 22.36 6.00
N VAL A 208 -34.46 23.14 4.95
CA VAL A 208 -33.55 23.36 3.81
C VAL A 208 -32.19 23.89 4.29
N ARG A 209 -32.19 24.91 5.16
CA ARG A 209 -30.96 25.57 5.64
C ARG A 209 -30.11 24.62 6.48
N SER A 210 -30.73 23.81 7.34
CA SER A 210 -30.04 22.78 8.11
C SER A 210 -29.40 21.70 7.23
N ALA A 211 -30.07 21.30 6.14
CA ALA A 211 -29.51 20.34 5.18
C ALA A 211 -28.30 20.91 4.43
N GLU A 212 -28.39 22.14 3.91
CA GLU A 212 -27.26 22.86 3.30
C GLU A 212 -26.07 22.94 4.26
N PHE A 213 -26.33 23.33 5.51
CA PHE A 213 -25.27 23.50 6.51
C PHE A 213 -24.61 22.18 6.91
N THR A 214 -25.40 21.09 6.98
CA THR A 214 -24.91 19.74 7.31
C THR A 214 -23.80 19.30 6.36
N LYS A 215 -23.87 19.64 5.06
CA LYS A 215 -22.85 19.29 4.08
C LYS A 215 -21.50 19.96 4.37
N TYR A 216 -21.52 21.27 4.61
CA TYR A 216 -20.30 22.02 4.96
C TYR A 216 -19.71 21.56 6.29
N ALA A 217 -20.56 21.37 7.31
CA ALA A 217 -20.12 20.90 8.62
C ALA A 217 -19.46 19.52 8.54
N ALA A 218 -20.02 18.59 7.76
CA ALA A 218 -19.47 17.26 7.57
C ALA A 218 -18.09 17.31 6.88
N ASN A 219 -17.97 18.01 5.75
CA ASN A 219 -16.69 18.12 5.03
C ASN A 219 -15.64 18.84 5.88
N SER A 220 -16.03 19.88 6.62
CA SER A 220 -15.14 20.62 7.52
C SER A 220 -14.64 19.75 8.67
N MET A 221 -15.49 18.90 9.26
CA MET A 221 -15.09 17.94 10.30
C MET A 221 -14.10 16.91 9.75
N LEU A 222 -14.32 16.38 8.54
CA LEU A 222 -13.40 15.43 7.92
C LEU A 222 -12.02 16.06 7.63
N ALA A 223 -12.00 17.28 7.09
CA ALA A 223 -10.77 18.05 6.90
C ALA A 223 -10.06 18.33 8.24
N THR A 224 -10.82 18.68 9.28
CA THR A 224 -10.29 18.93 10.63
C THR A 224 -9.56 17.71 11.19
N ARG A 225 -10.14 16.51 11.04
CA ARG A 225 -9.51 15.27 11.52
C ARG A 225 -8.17 14.99 10.82
N ILE A 226 -8.09 15.24 9.52
CA ILE A 226 -6.86 15.07 8.75
C ILE A 226 -5.80 16.07 9.20
N SER A 227 -6.12 17.37 9.22
CA SER A 227 -5.16 18.40 9.65
C SER A 227 -4.71 18.20 11.09
N PHE A 228 -5.62 17.83 12.00
CA PHE A 228 -5.27 17.50 13.38
C PHE A 228 -4.24 16.35 13.45
N MET A 229 -4.45 15.27 12.70
CA MET A 229 -3.51 14.14 12.67
C MET A 229 -2.18 14.51 12.00
N ASN A 230 -2.18 15.37 10.99
CA ASN A 230 -0.97 15.88 10.36
C ASN A 230 -0.13 16.74 11.32
N GLU A 231 -0.77 17.63 12.08
CA GLU A 231 -0.07 18.43 13.09
C GLU A 231 0.54 17.55 14.18
N LEU A 232 -0.19 16.53 14.64
CA LEU A 232 0.34 15.52 15.56
C LEU A 232 1.47 14.69 14.95
N ALA A 233 1.41 14.35 13.65
CA ALA A 233 2.47 13.62 12.96
C ALA A 233 3.79 14.40 12.98
N ASN A 234 3.72 15.70 12.69
CA ASN A 234 4.89 16.57 12.69
C ASN A 234 5.48 16.71 14.10
N LEU A 235 4.64 16.77 15.14
CA LEU A 235 5.12 16.75 16.53
C LEU A 235 5.70 15.38 16.90
N ALA A 236 5.11 14.28 16.44
CA ALA A 236 5.55 12.92 16.70
C ALA A 236 6.99 12.69 16.20
N ASP A 237 7.33 13.22 15.02
CA ASP A 237 8.70 13.23 14.47
C ASP A 237 9.71 13.90 15.42
N GLU A 238 9.33 14.97 16.13
CA GLU A 238 10.21 15.73 17.01
C GLU A 238 10.35 15.10 18.41
N VAL A 239 9.30 14.41 18.89
CA VAL A 239 9.29 13.79 20.24
C VAL A 239 9.58 12.29 20.23
N GLY A 240 9.82 11.69 19.06
CA GLY A 240 10.11 10.26 18.91
C GLY A 240 8.90 9.36 19.14
N ALA A 241 7.70 9.82 18.79
CA ALA A 241 6.48 9.01 18.81
C ALA A 241 6.12 8.51 17.40
N ASP A 242 5.40 7.40 17.31
CA ASP A 242 4.87 6.88 16.04
C ASP A 242 3.40 7.30 15.88
N ILE A 243 3.12 8.07 14.81
CA ILE A 243 1.78 8.57 14.53
C ILE A 243 0.76 7.47 14.19
N GLU A 244 1.19 6.34 13.62
CA GLU A 244 0.31 5.21 13.33
C GLU A 244 -0.10 4.48 14.61
N LEU A 245 0.82 4.36 15.59
CA LEU A 245 0.49 3.86 16.93
C LEU A 245 -0.47 4.82 17.65
N VAL A 246 -0.22 6.14 17.57
CA VAL A 246 -1.12 7.16 18.13
C VAL A 246 -2.50 7.09 17.48
N ARG A 247 -2.57 6.96 16.15
CA ARG A 247 -3.82 6.78 15.40
C ARG A 247 -4.61 5.58 15.91
N MET A 248 -3.95 4.42 16.13
CA MET A 248 -4.60 3.24 16.70
C MET A 248 -5.10 3.48 18.13
N GLY A 249 -4.29 4.14 18.96
CA GLY A 249 -4.64 4.51 20.32
C GLY A 249 -5.90 5.37 20.38
N ILE A 250 -5.92 6.52 19.70
CA ILE A 250 -7.07 7.44 19.73
C ILE A 250 -8.27 6.91 18.95
N GLY A 251 -8.05 6.19 17.84
CA GLY A 251 -9.12 5.67 16.99
C GLY A 251 -9.91 4.54 17.65
N SER A 252 -9.32 3.85 18.63
CA SER A 252 -9.99 2.81 19.43
C SER A 252 -11.08 3.36 20.34
N ASP A 253 -11.07 4.66 20.62
CA ASP A 253 -12.18 5.32 21.30
C ASP A 253 -13.35 5.49 20.32
N PRO A 254 -14.50 4.85 20.54
CA PRO A 254 -15.64 4.93 19.64
C PRO A 254 -16.24 6.34 19.51
N ARG A 255 -15.91 7.27 20.43
CA ARG A 255 -16.29 8.68 20.32
C ARG A 255 -15.49 9.42 19.25
N ILE A 256 -14.32 8.90 18.90
CA ILE A 256 -13.43 9.43 17.84
C ILE A 256 -13.57 8.57 16.58
N GLY A 257 -13.47 7.25 16.71
CA GLY A 257 -13.51 6.28 15.61
C GLY A 257 -12.27 6.29 14.72
N TYR A 258 -12.07 5.23 13.95
CA TYR A 258 -10.85 5.01 13.15
C TYR A 258 -10.75 5.79 11.84
N SER A 259 -11.88 6.18 11.25
CA SER A 259 -11.91 6.74 9.89
C SER A 259 -11.31 8.15 9.83
N PHE A 260 -10.67 8.49 8.71
CA PHE A 260 -10.11 9.84 8.47
C PHE A 260 -9.08 10.31 9.50
N LEU A 261 -8.29 9.38 10.06
CA LEU A 261 -7.19 9.69 10.99
C LEU A 261 -5.79 9.40 10.40
N TYR A 262 -5.69 9.18 9.10
CA TYR A 262 -4.42 8.88 8.44
C TYR A 262 -3.67 10.19 8.19
N ALA A 263 -2.49 10.33 8.78
CA ALA A 263 -1.58 11.42 8.48
C ALA A 263 -0.92 11.20 7.11
N GLY A 264 -0.41 12.27 6.49
CA GLY A 264 0.32 12.17 5.23
C GLY A 264 0.67 13.52 4.62
N ALA A 265 0.78 13.57 3.30
CA ALA A 265 1.15 14.76 2.52
C ALA A 265 0.05 15.85 2.41
N GLY A 266 -0.94 15.82 3.30
CA GLY A 266 -2.12 16.69 3.25
C GLY A 266 -3.29 16.14 2.41
N TYR A 267 -4.43 16.80 2.53
CA TYR A 267 -5.63 16.55 1.73
C TYR A 267 -5.69 17.47 0.51
N GLY A 268 -6.39 16.99 -0.52
CA GLY A 268 -6.66 17.71 -1.76
C GLY A 268 -8.06 17.44 -2.29
N GLY A 269 -8.22 17.51 -3.61
CA GLY A 269 -9.47 17.27 -4.30
C GLY A 269 -10.38 18.50 -4.33
N SER A 270 -11.48 18.38 -5.06
CA SER A 270 -12.38 19.51 -5.30
C SER A 270 -13.34 19.85 -4.16
N CYS A 271 -13.45 19.02 -3.13
CA CYS A 271 -14.44 19.21 -2.07
C CYS A 271 -13.88 19.92 -0.83
N PHE A 272 -12.87 19.36 -0.15
CA PHE A 272 -12.47 19.87 1.15
C PHE A 272 -11.91 21.31 1.12
N PRO A 273 -10.94 21.66 0.25
CA PRO A 273 -10.40 23.02 0.22
C PRO A 273 -11.49 24.06 -0.06
N LYS A 274 -12.29 23.86 -1.12
CA LYS A 274 -13.35 24.81 -1.49
C LYS A 274 -14.44 24.93 -0.42
N ASP A 275 -14.84 23.82 0.19
CA ASP A 275 -15.97 23.83 1.13
C ASP A 275 -15.56 24.45 2.47
N VAL A 276 -14.33 24.19 2.94
CA VAL A 276 -13.78 24.84 4.13
C VAL A 276 -13.68 26.35 3.91
N GLN A 277 -13.13 26.79 2.78
CA GLN A 277 -13.03 28.19 2.40
C GLN A 277 -14.40 28.86 2.31
N ALA A 278 -15.33 28.27 1.57
CA ALA A 278 -16.67 28.82 1.41
C ALA A 278 -17.43 28.94 2.75
N LEU A 279 -17.25 27.99 3.68
CA LEU A 279 -17.81 28.08 5.02
C LEU A 279 -17.16 29.21 5.84
N MET A 280 -15.83 29.32 5.81
CA MET A 280 -15.11 30.43 6.45
C MET A 280 -15.56 31.80 5.93
N ARG A 281 -15.71 31.95 4.62
CA ARG A 281 -16.23 33.18 3.99
C ARG A 281 -17.66 33.47 4.41
N THR A 282 -18.54 32.46 4.41
CA THR A 282 -19.93 32.58 4.88
C THR A 282 -19.98 33.08 6.32
N ALA A 283 -19.13 32.54 7.20
CA ALA A 283 -19.07 32.92 8.59
C ALA A 283 -18.49 34.34 8.80
N SER A 284 -17.45 34.70 8.04
CA SER A 284 -16.85 36.05 8.03
C SER A 284 -17.84 37.13 7.57
N ALA A 285 -18.64 36.85 6.54
CA ALA A 285 -19.72 37.74 6.09
C ALA A 285 -20.79 38.00 7.17
N HIS A 286 -20.90 37.12 8.18
CA HIS A 286 -21.77 37.28 9.35
C HIS A 286 -21.02 37.75 10.61
N GLY A 287 -19.77 38.21 10.48
CA GLY A 287 -18.95 38.70 11.59
C GLY A 287 -18.53 37.60 12.58
N LYS A 288 -18.41 36.35 12.13
CA LYS A 288 -18.04 35.18 12.95
C LYS A 288 -16.84 34.45 12.33
N PRO A 289 -15.60 34.78 12.71
CA PRO A 289 -14.42 34.07 12.21
C PRO A 289 -14.39 32.62 12.71
N MET A 290 -13.98 31.68 11.84
CA MET A 290 -13.97 30.24 12.11
C MET A 290 -12.56 29.77 12.47
N ARG A 291 -12.07 30.15 13.64
CA ARG A 291 -10.67 29.94 14.08
C ARG A 291 -10.15 28.51 13.94
N VAL A 292 -10.98 27.52 14.21
CA VAL A 292 -10.60 26.11 14.04
C VAL A 292 -10.37 25.79 12.56
N LEU A 293 -11.23 26.27 11.67
CA LEU A 293 -11.10 26.00 10.23
C LEU A 293 -9.95 26.79 9.59
N GLU A 294 -9.70 28.01 10.07
CA GLU A 294 -8.52 28.80 9.68
C GLU A 294 -7.22 28.03 10.01
N ALA A 295 -7.15 27.40 11.19
CA ALA A 295 -6.02 26.54 11.56
C ALA A 295 -5.95 25.27 10.70
N VAL A 296 -7.08 24.64 10.41
CA VAL A 296 -7.15 23.43 9.57
C VAL A 296 -6.62 23.69 8.16
N GLU A 297 -6.99 24.81 7.55
CA GLU A 297 -6.47 25.23 6.24
C GLU A 297 -4.97 25.49 6.30
N ALA A 298 -4.52 26.32 7.25
CA ALA A 298 -3.10 26.65 7.40
C ALA A 298 -2.20 25.42 7.64
N VAL A 299 -2.65 24.47 8.46
CA VAL A 299 -1.94 23.21 8.69
C VAL A 299 -1.87 22.38 7.41
N ASN A 300 -2.95 22.31 6.62
CA ASN A 300 -2.94 21.54 5.38
C ASN A 300 -2.00 22.13 4.32
N ASP A 301 -1.98 23.46 4.18
CA ASP A 301 -1.10 24.15 3.24
C ASP A 301 0.37 23.97 3.61
N ALA A 302 0.70 24.04 4.91
CA ALA A 302 2.03 23.70 5.40
C ALA A 302 2.35 22.21 5.18
N GLN A 303 1.39 21.30 5.42
CA GLN A 303 1.61 19.86 5.27
C GLN A 303 1.98 19.45 3.84
N LYS A 304 1.39 20.12 2.83
CA LYS A 304 1.72 19.87 1.41
C LYS A 304 3.20 20.16 1.07
N GLN A 305 3.92 20.93 1.90
CA GLN A 305 5.35 21.21 1.73
C GLN A 305 6.28 20.18 2.41
N VAL A 306 5.78 19.42 3.40
CA VAL A 306 6.61 18.56 4.26
C VAL A 306 7.46 17.55 3.48
N LEU A 307 6.92 16.96 2.40
CA LEU A 307 7.69 16.05 1.55
C LEU A 307 8.85 16.77 0.84
N ALA A 308 8.60 17.96 0.30
CA ALA A 308 9.65 18.76 -0.35
C ALA A 308 10.73 19.15 0.67
N ASP A 309 10.33 19.55 1.88
CA ASP A 309 11.25 19.91 2.95
C ASP A 309 12.10 18.71 3.41
N LYS A 310 11.52 17.51 3.52
CA LYS A 310 12.27 16.27 3.82
C LYS A 310 13.27 15.92 2.71
N VAL A 311 12.90 16.11 1.44
CA VAL A 311 13.82 15.94 0.30
C VAL A 311 14.97 16.94 0.37
N VAL A 312 14.67 18.23 0.57
CA VAL A 312 15.67 19.31 0.68
C VAL A 312 16.60 19.08 1.86
N ARG A 313 16.08 18.69 3.03
CA ARG A 313 16.89 18.35 4.21
C ARG A 313 17.88 17.22 3.92
N ARG A 314 17.53 16.29 3.02
CA ARG A 314 18.36 15.13 2.67
C ARG A 314 19.35 15.41 1.54
N PHE A 315 19.00 16.24 0.55
CA PHE A 315 19.76 16.42 -0.69
C PHE A 315 20.33 17.83 -0.89
N GLY A 316 19.94 18.80 -0.07
CA GLY A 316 20.32 20.21 -0.16
C GLY A 316 19.24 21.07 -0.83
N GLU A 317 19.40 22.40 -0.75
CA GLU A 317 18.48 23.38 -1.36
C GLU A 317 18.58 23.42 -2.89
N ASP A 318 19.79 23.24 -3.44
CA ASP A 318 20.01 23.13 -4.88
C ASP A 318 19.85 21.67 -5.31
N LEU A 319 18.76 21.38 -6.03
CA LEU A 319 18.44 20.05 -6.56
C LEU A 319 18.84 19.91 -8.03
N THR A 320 19.63 20.83 -8.58
CA THR A 320 20.12 20.77 -9.96
C THR A 320 20.88 19.46 -10.21
N GLY A 321 20.50 18.75 -11.28
CA GLY A 321 21.09 17.45 -11.65
C GLY A 321 20.56 16.26 -10.83
N ARG A 322 19.65 16.48 -9.88
CA ARG A 322 18.93 15.40 -9.18
C ARG A 322 17.65 15.04 -9.92
N THR A 323 17.30 13.76 -9.86
CA THR A 323 16.07 13.22 -10.43
C THR A 323 15.26 12.53 -9.34
N PHE A 324 13.97 12.84 -9.18
CA PHE A 324 13.10 12.15 -8.22
C PHE A 324 12.03 11.35 -8.92
N ALA A 325 11.85 10.09 -8.52
CA ALA A 325 10.74 9.27 -8.93
C ALA A 325 9.51 9.63 -8.09
N ILE A 326 8.36 9.87 -8.71
CA ILE A 326 7.10 10.21 -8.03
C ILE A 326 6.08 9.12 -8.33
N TRP A 327 5.60 8.45 -7.28
CA TRP A 327 4.50 7.49 -7.36
C TRP A 327 3.21 8.12 -6.82
N GLY A 328 2.22 8.23 -7.71
CA GLY A 328 0.93 8.84 -7.40
C GLY A 328 0.90 10.33 -7.70
N LEU A 329 -0.08 10.73 -8.50
CA LEU A 329 -0.31 12.12 -8.90
C LEU A 329 -1.71 12.57 -8.52
N ALA A 330 -2.73 11.73 -8.66
CA ALA A 330 -4.09 12.06 -8.26
C ALA A 330 -4.16 12.47 -6.78
N PHE A 331 -5.12 13.31 -6.39
CA PHE A 331 -5.22 13.77 -5.00
C PHE A 331 -5.49 12.63 -4.00
N LYS A 332 -6.05 11.51 -4.49
CA LYS A 332 -6.27 10.25 -3.78
C LYS A 332 -6.38 9.09 -4.80
N PRO A 333 -6.40 7.82 -4.37
CA PRO A 333 -6.58 6.70 -5.28
C PRO A 333 -7.96 6.63 -5.96
N ASN A 334 -8.03 5.86 -7.03
CA ASN A 334 -9.22 5.54 -7.84
C ASN A 334 -9.91 6.75 -8.51
N THR A 335 -9.18 7.82 -8.78
CA THR A 335 -9.68 9.00 -9.53
C THR A 335 -8.58 9.53 -10.45
N ASP A 336 -8.96 10.23 -11.51
CA ASP A 336 -8.08 11.02 -12.37
C ASP A 336 -7.92 12.48 -11.90
N ASP A 337 -8.66 12.89 -10.86
CA ASP A 337 -8.70 14.29 -10.42
C ASP A 337 -7.37 14.78 -9.81
N MET A 338 -6.89 15.91 -10.35
CA MET A 338 -5.66 16.60 -9.96
C MET A 338 -5.93 17.91 -9.22
N ARG A 339 -7.19 18.31 -8.99
CA ARG A 339 -7.52 19.54 -8.27
C ARG A 339 -6.98 19.46 -6.84
N GLU A 340 -6.25 20.48 -6.43
CA GLU A 340 -5.65 20.59 -5.08
C GLU A 340 -4.75 19.41 -4.66
N ALA A 341 -4.27 18.60 -5.62
CA ALA A 341 -3.46 17.42 -5.32
C ALA A 341 -2.11 17.81 -4.69
N PRO A 342 -1.69 17.19 -3.57
CA PRO A 342 -0.37 17.45 -2.96
C PRO A 342 0.82 17.23 -3.90
N SER A 343 0.66 16.34 -4.89
CA SER A 343 1.65 16.06 -5.93
C SER A 343 2.01 17.29 -6.77
N ARG A 344 1.07 18.22 -6.99
CA ARG A 344 1.29 19.46 -7.74
C ARG A 344 2.20 20.40 -6.97
N VAL A 345 1.91 20.56 -5.68
CA VAL A 345 2.72 21.38 -4.76
C VAL A 345 4.13 20.81 -4.63
N LEU A 346 4.25 19.50 -4.44
CA LEU A 346 5.55 18.80 -4.42
C LEU A 346 6.32 19.02 -5.74
N ALA A 347 5.66 18.81 -6.88
CA ALA A 347 6.31 18.94 -8.18
C ALA A 347 6.82 20.37 -8.40
N GLN A 348 6.00 21.38 -8.10
CA GLN A 348 6.39 22.78 -8.19
C GLN A 348 7.56 23.11 -7.27
N ALA A 349 7.53 22.64 -6.02
CA ALA A 349 8.59 22.89 -5.03
C ALA A 349 9.95 22.28 -5.43
N LEU A 350 9.95 21.05 -5.96
CA LEU A 350 11.17 20.37 -6.39
C LEU A 350 11.72 20.93 -7.71
N VAL A 351 10.86 21.19 -8.70
CA VAL A 351 11.26 21.74 -10.01
C VAL A 351 11.78 23.17 -9.88
N SER A 352 11.18 23.99 -9.00
CA SER A 352 11.68 25.34 -8.70
C SER A 352 13.10 25.36 -8.14
N ARG A 353 13.54 24.25 -7.55
CA ARG A 353 14.90 24.05 -7.03
C ARG A 353 15.84 23.35 -8.02
N GLY A 354 15.41 23.16 -9.26
CA GLY A 354 16.21 22.61 -10.34
C GLY A 354 16.13 21.09 -10.52
N ALA A 355 15.29 20.38 -9.77
CA ALA A 355 15.15 18.93 -9.91
C ALA A 355 14.47 18.53 -11.23
N SER A 356 14.78 17.32 -11.70
CA SER A 356 14.00 16.60 -12.70
C SER A 356 13.08 15.59 -12.03
N LEU A 357 11.89 15.36 -12.59
CA LEU A 357 10.91 14.43 -12.05
C LEU A 357 10.63 13.30 -13.04
N ARG A 358 10.48 12.09 -12.54
CA ARG A 358 9.93 10.95 -13.28
C ARG A 358 8.66 10.50 -12.59
N VAL A 359 7.51 10.71 -13.22
CA VAL A 359 6.22 10.59 -12.56
C VAL A 359 5.41 9.44 -13.14
N HIS A 360 4.66 8.76 -12.28
CA HIS A 360 3.69 7.76 -12.68
C HIS A 360 2.46 7.79 -11.77
N ASP A 361 1.29 7.73 -12.39
CA ASP A 361 0.02 7.46 -11.76
C ASP A 361 -0.74 6.43 -12.61
N PRO A 362 -1.43 5.44 -12.01
CA PRO A 362 -2.15 4.44 -12.78
C PRO A 362 -3.28 4.99 -13.67
N ILE A 363 -3.88 6.14 -13.30
CA ILE A 363 -5.09 6.66 -13.93
C ILE A 363 -4.96 8.12 -14.36
N SER A 364 -4.37 9.00 -13.53
CA SER A 364 -4.45 10.46 -13.75
C SER A 364 -3.43 11.04 -14.74
N MET A 365 -2.64 10.23 -15.43
CA MET A 365 -1.53 10.70 -16.29
C MET A 365 -1.91 11.79 -17.31
N PRO A 366 -3.05 11.69 -18.05
CA PRO A 366 -3.45 12.76 -18.97
C PRO A 366 -3.74 14.08 -18.27
N GLU A 367 -4.51 14.05 -17.17
CA GLU A 367 -4.89 15.24 -16.42
C GLU A 367 -3.71 15.82 -15.64
N ALA A 368 -2.83 14.97 -15.10
CA ALA A 368 -1.60 15.38 -14.46
C ALA A 368 -0.68 16.12 -15.43
N LYS A 369 -0.59 15.65 -16.69
CA LYS A 369 0.17 16.33 -17.73
C LYS A 369 -0.39 17.73 -18.02
N HIS A 370 -1.70 17.88 -18.06
CA HIS A 370 -2.35 19.18 -18.27
C HIS A 370 -2.13 20.12 -17.07
N ALA A 371 -2.42 19.66 -15.85
CA ALA A 371 -2.27 20.44 -14.63
C ALA A 371 -0.83 20.90 -14.40
N LEU A 372 0.15 20.00 -14.55
CA LEU A 372 1.57 20.34 -14.36
C LEU A 372 2.11 21.25 -15.47
N ALA A 373 1.56 21.20 -16.69
CA ALA A 373 1.93 22.13 -17.74
C ALA A 373 1.53 23.58 -17.38
N ILE A 374 0.38 23.75 -16.72
CA ILE A 374 -0.09 25.06 -16.24
C ILE A 374 0.77 25.51 -15.05
N ASP A 375 0.92 24.67 -14.02
CA ASP A 375 1.58 25.05 -12.77
C ASP A 375 3.08 25.37 -12.94
N LEU A 376 3.73 24.67 -13.87
CA LEU A 376 5.17 24.81 -14.12
C LEU A 376 5.49 25.78 -15.27
N ALA A 377 4.47 26.42 -15.87
CA ALA A 377 4.67 27.34 -17.00
C ALA A 377 5.54 28.55 -16.65
N ALA A 378 5.49 29.01 -15.40
CA ALA A 378 6.25 30.16 -14.92
C ALA A 378 7.73 29.83 -14.60
N ILE A 379 8.11 28.55 -14.57
CA ILE A 379 9.46 28.10 -14.26
C ILE A 379 10.20 27.80 -15.57
N ASP A 380 11.36 28.42 -15.79
CA ASP A 380 12.11 28.24 -17.03
C ASP A 380 12.51 26.76 -17.24
N GLY A 381 12.06 26.20 -18.36
CA GLY A 381 12.17 24.78 -18.67
C GLY A 381 11.47 23.84 -17.67
N GLY A 382 10.59 24.35 -16.81
CA GLY A 382 10.00 23.61 -15.68
C GLY A 382 9.25 22.35 -16.11
N PHE A 383 8.29 22.49 -17.02
CA PHE A 383 7.55 21.34 -17.55
C PHE A 383 8.44 20.34 -18.32
N ALA A 384 9.49 20.82 -18.99
CA ALA A 384 10.44 19.97 -19.70
C ALA A 384 11.30 19.09 -18.77
N ARG A 385 11.35 19.41 -17.47
CA ARG A 385 12.01 18.59 -16.44
C ARG A 385 11.12 17.45 -15.91
N VAL A 386 9.87 17.35 -16.35
CA VAL A 386 8.93 16.30 -15.91
C VAL A 386 8.79 15.23 -16.99
N HIS A 387 9.21 14.02 -16.67
CA HIS A 387 9.08 12.84 -17.51
C HIS A 387 7.93 11.94 -17.02
N PHE A 388 6.99 11.64 -17.91
CA PHE A 388 5.83 10.79 -17.63
C PHE A 388 6.15 9.36 -18.02
N SER A 389 6.05 8.41 -17.08
CA SER A 389 6.35 6.99 -17.32
C SER A 389 5.09 6.13 -17.32
N ASP A 390 5.00 5.18 -18.24
CA ASP A 390 3.85 4.28 -18.37
C ASP A 390 3.73 3.26 -17.23
N ALA A 391 4.86 2.89 -16.61
CA ALA A 391 4.89 1.98 -15.46
C ALA A 391 5.63 2.59 -14.27
N GLN A 392 5.16 2.27 -13.05
CA GLN A 392 5.72 2.78 -11.80
C GLN A 392 7.22 2.47 -11.68
N MET A 393 7.67 1.28 -12.10
CA MET A 393 9.07 0.86 -11.93
C MET A 393 10.03 1.63 -12.84
N ASP A 394 9.56 2.14 -13.97
CA ASP A 394 10.39 2.87 -14.94
C ASP A 394 10.69 4.30 -14.47
N THR A 395 9.91 4.82 -13.52
CA THR A 395 10.22 6.09 -12.86
C THR A 395 11.52 6.00 -12.05
N LEU A 396 11.89 4.81 -11.58
CA LEU A 396 13.00 4.61 -10.66
C LEU A 396 14.36 4.67 -11.37
N ASP A 397 14.41 4.40 -12.67
CA ASP A 397 15.66 4.24 -13.42
C ASP A 397 16.51 5.52 -13.37
N GLY A 398 17.58 5.49 -12.58
CA GLY A 398 18.49 6.63 -12.42
C GLY A 398 17.92 7.79 -11.58
N ALA A 399 16.85 7.57 -10.81
CA ALA A 399 16.35 8.53 -9.83
C ALA A 399 17.18 8.47 -8.53
N ASP A 400 17.40 9.62 -7.89
CA ASP A 400 18.12 9.79 -6.63
C ASP A 400 17.31 9.30 -5.42
N ALA A 401 15.98 9.38 -5.48
CA ALA A 401 15.06 8.85 -4.49
C ALA A 401 13.66 8.62 -5.10
N LEU A 402 12.87 7.79 -4.42
CA LEU A 402 11.43 7.64 -4.66
C LEU A 402 10.64 8.50 -3.67
N VAL A 403 9.60 9.19 -4.14
CA VAL A 403 8.62 9.91 -3.33
C VAL A 403 7.22 9.37 -3.62
N ILE A 404 6.52 8.93 -2.59
CA ILE A 404 5.16 8.40 -2.71
C ILE A 404 4.18 9.46 -2.21
N VAL A 405 3.22 9.82 -3.06
CA VAL A 405 2.27 10.92 -2.79
C VAL A 405 0.83 10.44 -2.75
N THR A 406 0.51 9.33 -3.41
CA THR A 406 -0.86 8.79 -3.48
C THR A 406 -0.86 7.28 -3.24
N GLU A 407 -1.67 6.81 -2.29
CA GLU A 407 -1.68 5.47 -1.71
C GLU A 407 -2.38 4.39 -2.57
N TRP A 408 -2.11 4.40 -3.88
CA TRP A 408 -2.65 3.41 -4.82
C TRP A 408 -2.33 1.98 -4.37
N LYS A 409 -3.28 1.05 -4.55
CA LYS A 409 -3.12 -0.36 -4.14
C LYS A 409 -1.87 -1.02 -4.74
N VAL A 410 -1.52 -0.67 -5.98
CA VAL A 410 -0.35 -1.21 -6.70
C VAL A 410 0.99 -0.80 -6.08
N PHE A 411 1.01 0.27 -5.26
CA PHE A 411 2.22 0.72 -4.56
C PHE A 411 2.42 0.07 -3.18
N ARG A 412 1.43 -0.67 -2.65
CA ARG A 412 1.49 -1.23 -1.28
C ARG A 412 2.37 -2.46 -1.13
N SER A 413 2.68 -3.15 -2.23
CA SER A 413 3.51 -4.36 -2.20
C SER A 413 4.49 -4.37 -3.36
N PRO A 414 5.41 -3.39 -3.43
CA PRO A 414 6.35 -3.31 -4.54
C PRO A 414 7.48 -4.34 -4.37
N ASP A 415 8.18 -4.62 -5.46
CA ASP A 415 9.44 -5.35 -5.40
C ASP A 415 10.56 -4.41 -4.92
N PHE A 416 10.80 -4.39 -3.60
CA PHE A 416 11.84 -3.56 -2.98
C PHE A 416 13.25 -3.87 -3.50
N ASN A 417 13.52 -5.10 -3.94
CA ASN A 417 14.81 -5.44 -4.56
C ASN A 417 14.97 -4.77 -5.92
N GLN A 418 13.88 -4.59 -6.68
CA GLN A 418 13.93 -3.78 -7.90
C GLN A 418 14.06 -2.29 -7.59
N ILE A 419 13.39 -1.79 -6.54
CA ILE A 419 13.54 -0.38 -6.13
C ILE A 419 14.99 -0.06 -5.77
N LYS A 420 15.61 -0.88 -4.91
CA LYS A 420 17.02 -0.74 -4.51
C LYS A 420 17.98 -0.75 -5.69
N ARG A 421 17.71 -1.55 -6.73
CA ARG A 421 18.56 -1.68 -7.92
C ARG A 421 18.45 -0.52 -8.92
N ARG A 422 17.26 0.07 -9.06
CA ARG A 422 16.99 1.09 -10.09
C ARG A 422 17.30 2.50 -9.62
N LEU A 423 17.08 2.77 -8.33
CA LEU A 423 17.46 4.05 -7.72
C LEU A 423 18.99 4.17 -7.58
N LYS A 424 19.51 5.39 -7.71
CA LYS A 424 20.92 5.72 -7.39
C LYS A 424 21.23 5.53 -5.90
N ALA A 425 20.24 5.78 -5.05
CA ALA A 425 20.29 5.53 -3.61
C ALA A 425 18.96 4.94 -3.15
N PRO A 426 18.94 3.95 -2.24
CA PRO A 426 17.70 3.33 -1.76
C PRO A 426 16.99 4.22 -0.73
N VAL A 427 16.57 5.41 -1.17
CA VAL A 427 15.86 6.40 -0.35
C VAL A 427 14.43 6.49 -0.83
N ILE A 428 13.49 6.31 0.11
CA ILE A 428 12.05 6.47 -0.12
C ILE A 428 11.53 7.53 0.85
N PHE A 429 10.81 8.51 0.33
CA PHE A 429 9.98 9.43 1.10
C PHE A 429 8.53 9.00 0.94
N ASP A 430 7.95 8.47 2.00
CA ASP A 430 6.57 8.01 1.98
C ASP A 430 5.65 9.06 2.59
N GLY A 431 4.84 9.73 1.75
CA GLY A 431 3.87 10.71 2.20
C GLY A 431 2.54 10.11 2.65
N ARG A 432 2.41 8.79 2.71
CA ARG A 432 1.16 8.08 3.00
C ARG A 432 1.31 6.90 3.97
N ASN A 433 2.47 6.74 4.60
CA ASN A 433 2.76 5.69 5.58
C ASN A 433 2.33 4.29 5.09
N LEU A 434 2.68 3.94 3.85
CA LEU A 434 2.37 2.65 3.24
C LEU A 434 3.22 1.51 3.78
N TYR A 435 4.46 1.80 4.17
CA TYR A 435 5.46 0.79 4.50
C TYR A 435 5.83 0.82 5.98
N GLU A 436 5.89 -0.36 6.59
CA GLU A 436 6.34 -0.54 7.97
C GLU A 436 7.85 -0.26 8.08
N PRO A 437 8.30 0.65 8.96
CA PRO A 437 9.72 0.99 9.09
C PRO A 437 10.62 -0.21 9.36
N GLU A 438 10.17 -1.16 10.19
CA GLU A 438 10.91 -2.39 10.50
C GLU A 438 11.02 -3.33 9.30
N ALA A 439 9.96 -3.47 8.49
CA ALA A 439 10.01 -4.29 7.27
C ALA A 439 10.94 -3.68 6.20
N MET A 440 11.16 -2.37 6.27
CA MET A 440 12.15 -1.65 5.44
C MET A 440 13.58 -1.78 5.99
N GLN A 441 13.75 -2.28 7.22
CA GLN A 441 15.00 -2.49 7.94
C GLN A 441 15.14 -3.98 8.27
N ASP A 442 15.44 -4.85 7.29
CA ASP A 442 15.61 -6.33 7.43
C ASP A 442 16.01 -6.79 8.88
N ALA A 443 15.05 -7.27 9.69
CA ALA A 443 15.25 -7.53 11.14
C ALA A 443 14.64 -8.85 11.67
N GLY A 444 15.40 -9.59 12.50
CA GLY A 444 15.06 -10.85 13.20
C GLY A 444 16.27 -11.55 13.83
N THR A 445 16.15 -12.82 14.27
CA THR A 445 17.32 -13.69 14.55
C THR A 445 17.44 -14.81 13.51
N ASP A 446 18.66 -15.19 13.12
CA ASP A 446 18.91 -16.25 12.10
C ASP A 446 18.54 -17.67 12.61
N MET A 447 18.28 -17.81 13.91
CA MET A 447 17.63 -18.97 14.54
C MET A 447 16.13 -18.81 14.52
N MET A 448 15.39 -19.84 14.11
CA MET A 448 13.93 -19.77 14.03
C MET A 448 13.25 -21.11 14.34
N LEU A 449 12.04 -21.03 14.90
CA LEU A 449 11.15 -22.16 15.12
C LEU A 449 10.16 -22.26 13.95
N ASP A 450 10.25 -23.33 13.17
CA ASP A 450 9.24 -23.66 12.17
C ASP A 450 8.07 -24.36 12.87
N ARG A 451 6.92 -23.69 12.94
CA ARG A 451 5.70 -24.19 13.58
C ARG A 451 4.65 -24.51 12.52
N TYR A 452 4.03 -25.67 12.62
CA TYR A 452 2.98 -26.11 11.71
C TYR A 452 1.72 -26.37 12.50
N TRP A 453 0.62 -25.76 12.10
CA TRP A 453 -0.71 -26.05 12.63
C TRP A 453 -1.55 -26.71 11.55
N PHE A 454 -1.88 -27.98 11.75
CA PHE A 454 -2.72 -28.77 10.87
C PHE A 454 -4.16 -28.76 11.37
N GLY A 455 -5.10 -28.40 10.52
CA GLY A 455 -6.51 -28.29 10.87
C GLY A 455 -7.45 -28.46 9.68
N ASP A 456 -8.74 -28.28 9.92
CA ASP A 456 -9.78 -28.31 8.89
C ASP A 456 -10.51 -26.97 8.82
N VAL A 457 -11.03 -26.64 7.63
CA VAL A 457 -11.85 -25.45 7.39
C VAL A 457 -13.31 -25.88 7.32
N GLU A 458 -14.08 -25.56 8.36
CA GLU A 458 -15.50 -25.96 8.42
C GLU A 458 -16.45 -24.81 8.03
N ARG A 459 -16.02 -23.55 8.17
CA ARG A 459 -16.85 -22.37 7.93
C ARG A 459 -16.05 -21.13 7.57
N ILE A 460 -16.75 -20.14 7.02
CA ILE A 460 -16.27 -18.76 6.86
C ILE A 460 -16.67 -17.95 8.10
N SER A 461 -15.82 -17.00 8.51
CA SER A 461 -16.13 -16.12 9.63
C SER A 461 -17.33 -15.22 9.30
N PRO A 462 -18.30 -15.05 10.22
CA PRO A 462 -19.41 -14.12 10.04
C PRO A 462 -18.98 -12.64 10.17
N GLU A 463 -17.80 -12.38 10.73
CA GLU A 463 -17.26 -11.04 10.97
C GLU A 463 -16.41 -10.51 9.80
N ALA A 464 -15.85 -11.42 8.99
CA ALA A 464 -15.06 -11.11 7.80
C ALA A 464 -15.04 -12.32 6.86
N PRO A 465 -14.89 -12.15 5.53
CA PRO A 465 -14.89 -13.25 4.57
C PRO A 465 -13.58 -14.07 4.59
N VAL A 466 -13.21 -14.59 5.76
CA VAL A 466 -11.98 -15.37 6.01
C VAL A 466 -12.31 -16.77 6.51
N PRO A 467 -11.57 -17.81 6.10
CA PRO A 467 -11.75 -19.17 6.60
C PRO A 467 -11.45 -19.28 8.10
N VAL A 468 -12.29 -20.02 8.83
CA VAL A 468 -12.00 -20.38 10.24
C VAL A 468 -11.39 -21.77 10.25
N VAL A 469 -10.13 -21.87 10.67
CA VAL A 469 -9.38 -23.14 10.76
C VAL A 469 -9.45 -23.69 12.17
N GLN A 470 -9.97 -24.91 12.35
CA GLN A 470 -9.90 -25.61 13.63
C GLN A 470 -8.61 -26.44 13.68
N ILE A 471 -7.66 -26.02 14.52
CA ILE A 471 -6.37 -26.71 14.66
C ILE A 471 -6.56 -28.05 15.37
N LYS A 472 -6.10 -29.14 14.75
CA LYS A 472 -6.17 -30.51 15.26
C LYS A 472 -4.81 -31.05 15.72
N ARG A 473 -3.73 -30.59 15.08
CA ARG A 473 -2.36 -31.03 15.39
C ARG A 473 -1.39 -29.87 15.22
N SER A 474 -0.44 -29.75 16.13
CA SER A 474 0.74 -28.90 15.96
C SER A 474 2.00 -29.74 15.78
N ASP A 475 2.95 -29.27 14.97
CA ASP A 475 4.29 -29.84 14.81
C ASP A 475 5.31 -28.70 14.82
N GLU A 476 6.46 -28.92 15.47
CA GLU A 476 7.46 -27.88 15.72
C GLU A 476 8.84 -28.41 15.39
N ARG A 477 9.60 -27.62 14.63
CA ARG A 477 10.88 -28.05 14.06
C ARG A 477 11.89 -26.93 14.15
N LEU A 478 13.16 -27.32 14.27
CA LEU A 478 14.29 -26.41 14.12
C LEU A 478 14.31 -25.90 12.67
N GLY A 479 14.33 -24.59 12.51
CA GLY A 479 14.43 -23.89 11.23
C GLY A 479 15.66 -22.99 11.18
N GLY A 480 15.97 -22.49 9.98
CA GLY A 480 17.09 -21.59 9.77
C GLY A 480 18.44 -22.19 10.20
N ALA A 481 19.27 -21.38 10.86
CA ALA A 481 20.60 -21.81 11.31
C ALA A 481 20.54 -23.00 12.30
N ALA A 482 19.43 -23.16 13.03
CA ALA A 482 19.24 -24.29 13.93
C ALA A 482 19.01 -25.62 13.18
N ASN A 483 18.45 -25.57 11.96
CA ASN A 483 18.31 -26.76 11.11
C ASN A 483 19.65 -27.22 10.52
N VAL A 484 20.56 -26.29 10.23
CA VAL A 484 21.93 -26.58 9.81
C VAL A 484 22.66 -27.36 10.90
N ALA A 485 22.59 -26.88 12.14
CA ALA A 485 23.18 -27.55 13.30
C ALA A 485 22.61 -28.97 13.51
N ARG A 486 21.29 -29.13 13.36
CA ARG A 486 20.61 -30.42 13.45
C ARG A 486 21.08 -31.41 12.38
N ASN A 487 21.24 -30.96 11.13
CA ASN A 487 21.75 -31.80 10.04
C ASN A 487 23.17 -32.28 10.30
N ALA A 488 24.05 -31.39 10.79
CA ALA A 488 25.42 -31.76 11.11
C ALA A 488 25.48 -32.81 12.24
N ALA A 489 24.67 -32.65 13.29
CA ALA A 489 24.57 -33.60 14.39
C ALA A 489 23.99 -34.96 13.95
N ALA A 490 23.00 -34.98 13.05
CA ALA A 490 22.43 -36.21 12.49
C ALA A 490 23.42 -37.05 11.67
N LEU A 491 24.50 -36.43 11.18
CA LEU A 491 25.62 -37.07 10.51
C LEU A 491 26.75 -37.49 11.47
N GLY A 492 26.59 -37.26 12.78
CA GLY A 492 27.52 -37.68 13.84
C GLY A 492 28.54 -36.62 14.26
N ALA A 493 28.41 -35.36 13.82
CA ALA A 493 29.28 -34.29 14.29
C ALA A 493 28.97 -33.88 15.74
N GLN A 494 29.99 -33.46 16.49
CA GLN A 494 29.80 -32.73 17.74
C GLN A 494 29.52 -31.25 17.42
N VAL A 495 28.29 -30.80 17.66
CA VAL A 495 27.82 -29.48 17.22
C VAL A 495 27.52 -28.57 18.40
N GLY A 496 28.02 -27.33 18.34
CA GLY A 496 27.59 -26.23 19.18
C GLY A 496 26.77 -25.21 18.38
N MET A 497 25.68 -24.70 18.95
CA MET A 497 24.84 -23.68 18.31
C MET A 497 24.84 -22.40 19.13
N LEU A 498 25.37 -21.32 18.56
CA LEU A 498 25.41 -19.99 19.17
C LEU A 498 24.41 -19.06 18.47
N GLY A 499 23.61 -18.34 19.24
CA GLY A 499 22.69 -17.34 18.73
C GLY A 499 21.89 -16.65 19.82
N VAL A 500 21.05 -15.71 19.41
CA VAL A 500 20.12 -14.98 20.28
C VAL A 500 18.73 -15.60 20.13
N VAL A 501 18.04 -15.75 21.25
CA VAL A 501 16.61 -16.08 21.30
C VAL A 501 15.92 -15.16 22.32
N GLY A 502 14.61 -15.03 22.19
CA GLY A 502 13.81 -14.37 23.21
C GLY A 502 13.76 -15.16 24.51
N ASP A 503 13.52 -14.49 25.64
CA ASP A 503 13.12 -15.16 26.88
C ASP A 503 11.62 -15.53 26.88
N ASP A 504 11.23 -16.29 25.85
CA ASP A 504 9.86 -16.63 25.53
C ASP A 504 9.66 -18.17 25.41
N GLU A 505 8.42 -18.59 25.17
CA GLU A 505 8.10 -20.01 24.94
C GLU A 505 8.85 -20.59 23.72
N PRO A 506 8.86 -19.95 22.54
CA PRO A 506 9.57 -20.49 21.39
C PRO A 506 11.08 -20.61 21.62
N GLY A 507 11.71 -19.69 22.35
CA GLY A 507 13.14 -19.76 22.70
C GLY A 507 13.45 -20.96 23.59
N ARG A 508 12.59 -21.26 24.57
CA ARG A 508 12.68 -22.48 25.40
C ARG A 508 12.45 -23.76 24.58
N THR A 509 11.53 -23.72 23.63
CA THR A 509 11.23 -24.84 22.71
C THR A 509 12.41 -25.11 21.78
N LEU A 510 13.04 -24.08 21.20
CA LEU A 510 14.27 -24.21 20.40
C LEU A 510 15.39 -24.88 21.18
N GLU A 511 15.65 -24.45 22.42
CA GLU A 511 16.69 -25.05 23.27
C GLU A 511 16.43 -26.53 23.56
N THR A 512 15.18 -26.88 23.79
CA THR A 512 14.74 -28.27 24.02
C THR A 512 14.97 -29.12 22.77
N LEU A 513 14.56 -28.62 21.60
CA LEU A 513 14.72 -29.33 20.31
C LEU A 513 16.20 -29.47 19.90
N LEU A 514 17.04 -28.47 20.18
CA LEU A 514 18.50 -28.54 19.97
C LEU A 514 19.11 -29.65 20.83
N SER A 515 18.79 -29.65 22.12
CA SER A 515 19.29 -30.66 23.07
C SER A 515 18.84 -32.07 22.70
N ALA A 516 17.57 -32.23 22.31
CA ALA A 516 17.02 -33.50 21.82
C ALA A 516 17.67 -33.98 20.52
N SER A 517 18.24 -33.06 19.74
CA SER A 517 18.99 -33.35 18.51
C SER A 517 20.51 -33.51 18.75
N HIS A 518 20.95 -33.61 20.01
CA HIS A 518 22.36 -33.71 20.41
C HIS A 518 23.22 -32.51 19.96
N VAL A 519 22.62 -31.33 19.84
CA VAL A 519 23.32 -30.06 19.59
C VAL A 519 23.48 -29.33 20.91
N GLN A 520 24.69 -28.92 21.26
CA GLN A 520 24.97 -28.14 22.47
C GLN A 520 24.49 -26.69 22.29
N PRO A 521 23.49 -26.22 23.04
CA PRO A 521 22.99 -24.86 22.91
C PRO A 521 23.89 -23.86 23.67
N TYR A 522 24.33 -22.82 22.98
CA TYR A 522 25.01 -21.65 23.54
C TYR A 522 24.15 -20.40 23.34
N LEU A 523 22.88 -20.46 23.74
CA LEU A 523 21.92 -19.39 23.49
C LEU A 523 22.12 -18.23 24.47
N HIS A 524 22.00 -17.01 23.95
CA HIS A 524 21.79 -15.82 24.77
C HIS A 524 20.28 -15.50 24.76
N ARG A 525 19.67 -15.44 25.95
CA ARG A 525 18.25 -15.13 26.10
C ARG A 525 18.07 -13.66 26.44
N ASP A 526 17.19 -12.99 25.70
CA ASP A 526 16.90 -11.58 25.91
C ASP A 526 15.38 -11.34 25.97
N PRO A 527 14.84 -10.67 27.01
CA PRO A 527 13.40 -10.45 27.14
C PRO A 527 12.83 -9.40 26.16
N SER A 528 13.68 -8.61 25.50
CA SER A 528 13.31 -7.62 24.47
C SER A 528 13.29 -8.20 23.05
N VAL A 529 13.83 -9.40 22.87
CA VAL A 529 13.83 -10.13 21.59
C VAL A 529 12.69 -11.15 21.61
N ASN A 530 11.92 -11.20 20.54
CA ASN A 530 11.00 -12.28 20.23
C ASN A 530 11.77 -13.32 19.42
N THR A 531 11.75 -14.56 19.87
CA THR A 531 12.32 -15.66 19.09
C THR A 531 11.62 -15.76 17.74
N THR A 532 12.38 -15.79 16.64
CA THR A 532 11.81 -15.90 15.29
C THR A 532 10.92 -17.16 15.16
N ILE A 533 9.65 -17.00 14.79
CA ILE A 533 8.74 -18.12 14.49
C ILE A 533 8.27 -18.01 13.04
N LYS A 534 8.28 -19.12 12.31
CA LYS A 534 7.61 -19.26 11.02
C LYS A 534 6.44 -20.22 11.15
N LEU A 535 5.25 -19.66 11.43
CA LEU A 535 4.02 -20.43 11.60
C LEU A 535 3.36 -20.67 10.24
N ARG A 536 3.06 -21.93 9.93
CA ARG A 536 2.31 -22.35 8.73
C ARG A 536 1.02 -23.04 9.16
N VAL A 537 -0.11 -22.48 8.75
CA VAL A 537 -1.43 -23.08 8.95
C VAL A 537 -1.77 -23.91 7.71
N VAL A 538 -2.01 -25.21 7.90
CA VAL A 538 -2.23 -26.18 6.83
C VAL A 538 -3.59 -26.85 7.02
N ALA A 539 -4.42 -26.87 5.98
CA ALA A 539 -5.66 -27.62 5.95
C ALA A 539 -5.82 -28.39 4.64
N HIS A 540 -6.35 -29.61 4.69
CA HIS A 540 -6.52 -30.48 3.52
C HIS A 540 -5.26 -30.59 2.62
N GLN A 541 -4.08 -30.70 3.24
CA GLN A 541 -2.76 -30.73 2.58
C GLN A 541 -2.39 -29.44 1.80
N GLN A 542 -3.09 -28.32 2.03
CA GLN A 542 -2.78 -27.02 1.46
C GLN A 542 -2.42 -26.01 2.55
N GLN A 543 -1.41 -25.17 2.32
CA GLN A 543 -1.08 -24.06 3.22
C GLN A 543 -2.10 -22.93 3.03
N LEU A 544 -2.79 -22.54 4.10
CA LEU A 544 -3.80 -21.50 4.10
C LEU A 544 -3.24 -20.13 4.46
N LEU A 545 -2.35 -20.10 5.45
CA LEU A 545 -1.79 -18.87 6.02
C LEU A 545 -0.38 -19.13 6.51
N ARG A 546 0.49 -18.14 6.32
CA ARG A 546 1.80 -18.08 6.93
C ARG A 546 1.91 -16.82 7.76
N VAL A 547 2.37 -16.97 9.00
CA VAL A 547 2.58 -15.87 9.95
C VAL A 547 4.01 -15.96 10.45
N ASP A 548 4.78 -14.90 10.22
CA ASP A 548 6.16 -14.80 10.69
C ASP A 548 6.17 -13.84 11.91
N PHE A 549 6.80 -14.26 13.00
CA PHE A 549 6.96 -13.46 14.23
C PHE A 549 8.45 -13.21 14.43
N GLU A 550 8.92 -11.96 14.39
CA GLU A 550 10.34 -11.62 14.52
C GLU A 550 10.55 -10.17 14.93
N ASN A 551 11.66 -9.89 15.63
CA ASN A 551 12.22 -8.55 15.82
C ASN A 551 13.76 -8.65 15.95
N ALA A 552 14.49 -7.57 15.68
CA ALA A 552 15.96 -7.61 15.72
C ALA A 552 16.53 -7.52 17.14
N PRO A 553 17.63 -8.24 17.43
CA PRO A 553 18.37 -8.07 18.67
C PRO A 553 19.09 -6.70 18.72
N GLY A 554 19.13 -6.08 19.90
CA GLY A 554 19.86 -4.84 20.14
C GLY A 554 21.38 -5.01 20.02
N HIS A 555 22.10 -3.89 19.86
CA HIS A 555 23.56 -3.90 19.67
C HIS A 555 24.34 -4.53 20.85
N GLU A 556 23.89 -4.30 22.09
CA GLU A 556 24.51 -4.87 23.30
C GLU A 556 24.41 -6.40 23.33
N VAL A 557 23.28 -6.94 22.87
CA VAL A 557 23.03 -8.40 22.79
C VAL A 557 23.98 -9.04 21.78
N LEU A 558 24.16 -8.39 20.62
CA LEU A 558 25.08 -8.86 19.58
C LEU A 558 26.54 -8.83 20.03
N ALA A 559 26.94 -7.85 20.84
CA ALA A 559 28.26 -7.80 21.46
C ALA A 559 28.49 -8.96 22.44
N ALA A 560 27.51 -9.27 23.29
CA ALA A 560 27.59 -10.40 24.22
C ALA A 560 27.72 -11.76 23.50
N VAL A 561 27.03 -11.93 22.36
CA VAL A 561 27.20 -13.11 21.49
C VAL A 561 28.60 -13.15 20.89
N GLN A 562 29.14 -12.01 20.48
CA GLN A 562 30.50 -11.93 19.94
C GLN A 562 31.57 -12.35 20.96
N ASP A 563 31.45 -11.92 22.22
CA ASP A 563 32.38 -12.32 23.28
C ASP A 563 32.34 -13.83 23.53
N ARG A 564 31.13 -14.41 23.57
CA ARG A 564 30.94 -15.85 23.73
C ARG A 564 31.48 -16.62 22.52
N PHE A 565 31.29 -16.10 21.31
CA PHE A 565 31.87 -16.67 20.10
C PHE A 565 33.40 -16.76 20.18
N LEU A 566 34.07 -15.67 20.57
CA LEU A 566 35.54 -15.63 20.67
C LEU A 566 36.10 -16.63 21.69
N ALA A 567 35.34 -16.93 22.75
CA ALA A 567 35.71 -17.96 23.72
C ALA A 567 35.59 -19.38 23.13
N LEU A 568 34.52 -19.65 22.39
CA LEU A 568 34.19 -20.99 21.89
C LEU A 568 34.91 -21.38 20.60
N VAL A 569 35.22 -20.42 19.72
CA VAL A 569 35.70 -20.71 18.36
C VAL A 569 36.95 -21.60 18.33
N LYS A 570 37.79 -21.52 19.37
CA LYS A 570 39.03 -22.32 19.51
C LYS A 570 38.78 -23.80 19.81
N GLU A 571 37.58 -24.17 20.23
CA GLU A 571 37.21 -25.56 20.58
C GLU A 571 36.70 -26.34 19.36
N TYR A 572 36.39 -25.65 18.25
CA TYR A 572 35.77 -26.24 17.07
C TYR A 572 36.70 -26.19 15.86
N LYS A 573 36.63 -27.23 15.01
CA LYS A 573 37.43 -27.33 13.76
C LYS A 573 36.79 -26.59 12.58
N VAL A 574 35.47 -26.42 12.61
CA VAL A 574 34.67 -25.86 11.52
C VAL A 574 33.70 -24.85 12.11
N LEU A 575 33.63 -23.68 11.49
CA LEU A 575 32.67 -22.62 11.78
C LEU A 575 31.71 -22.50 10.59
N VAL A 576 30.42 -22.65 10.85
CA VAL A 576 29.37 -22.42 9.85
C VAL A 576 28.63 -21.13 10.20
N LEU A 577 28.59 -20.19 9.26
CA LEU A 577 27.87 -18.93 9.36
C LEU A 577 26.70 -18.96 8.38
N SER A 578 25.51 -19.28 8.89
CA SER A 578 24.28 -19.32 8.07
C SER A 578 23.55 -17.99 8.19
N ASP A 579 23.71 -17.12 7.19
CA ASP A 579 23.05 -15.82 7.14
C ASP A 579 21.65 -15.99 6.56
N TYR A 580 20.60 -15.62 7.31
CA TYR A 580 19.23 -15.61 6.81
C TYR A 580 18.72 -14.19 6.56
N GLY A 581 19.60 -13.19 6.63
CA GLY A 581 19.27 -11.78 6.47
C GLY A 581 18.44 -11.25 7.63
N LYS A 582 18.59 -11.83 8.83
CA LYS A 582 17.80 -11.43 10.01
C LYS A 582 18.59 -10.52 10.95
N GLY A 583 19.91 -10.50 10.87
CA GLY A 583 20.74 -9.56 11.64
C GLY A 583 21.49 -10.18 12.81
N GLY A 584 21.33 -11.50 13.04
CA GLY A 584 22.14 -12.25 14.01
C GLY A 584 23.63 -12.28 13.64
N LEU A 585 23.96 -12.04 12.37
CA LEU A 585 25.33 -11.96 11.85
C LEU A 585 25.81 -10.53 11.54
N ALA A 586 25.31 -9.50 12.23
CA ALA A 586 25.70 -8.10 11.99
C ALA A 586 27.23 -7.85 11.96
N HIS A 587 28.01 -8.63 12.72
CA HIS A 587 29.48 -8.54 12.78
C HIS A 587 30.21 -9.71 12.08
N VAL A 588 29.60 -10.29 11.04
CA VAL A 588 30.12 -11.50 10.36
C VAL A 588 31.58 -11.40 9.91
N GLY A 589 32.04 -10.24 9.42
CA GLY A 589 33.44 -10.07 8.99
C GLY A 589 34.44 -10.34 10.12
N ARG A 590 34.17 -9.84 11.33
CA ARG A 590 35.01 -10.10 12.52
C ARG A 590 34.96 -11.58 12.93
N MET A 591 33.81 -12.23 12.75
CA MET A 591 33.66 -13.66 13.06
C MET A 591 34.45 -14.53 12.07
N VAL A 592 34.45 -14.16 10.78
CA VAL A 592 35.27 -14.81 9.75
C VAL A 592 36.75 -14.67 10.10
N GLU A 593 37.22 -13.44 10.37
CA GLU A 593 38.62 -13.18 10.73
C GLU A 593 39.06 -13.99 11.96
N ALA A 594 38.28 -13.97 13.04
CA ALA A 594 38.58 -14.69 14.26
C ALA A 594 38.55 -16.22 14.08
N GLY A 595 37.59 -16.75 13.31
CA GLY A 595 37.53 -18.18 12.98
C GLY A 595 38.75 -18.63 12.19
N ARG A 596 39.17 -17.84 11.19
CA ARG A 596 40.39 -18.12 10.42
C ARG A 596 41.66 -18.03 11.28
N ALA A 597 41.74 -17.05 12.18
CA ALA A 597 42.85 -16.92 13.12
C ALA A 597 42.93 -18.08 14.13
N ALA A 598 41.78 -18.69 14.47
CA ALA A 598 41.70 -19.88 15.31
C ALA A 598 42.01 -21.19 14.56
N GLY A 599 42.26 -21.14 13.25
CA GLY A 599 42.54 -22.32 12.42
C GLY A 599 41.29 -23.09 11.98
N CYS A 600 40.09 -22.51 12.13
CA CYS A 600 38.85 -23.14 11.69
C CYS A 600 38.67 -23.06 10.16
N LEU A 601 38.01 -24.07 9.60
CA LEU A 601 37.39 -23.94 8.28
C LEU A 601 36.13 -23.09 8.43
N VAL A 602 36.06 -21.96 7.74
CA VAL A 602 34.93 -21.02 7.84
C VAL A 602 34.06 -21.16 6.59
N LEU A 603 32.89 -21.76 6.76
CA LEU A 603 31.89 -21.95 5.71
C LEU A 603 30.75 -20.97 5.92
N VAL A 604 30.33 -20.30 4.85
CA VAL A 604 29.23 -19.33 4.90
C VAL A 604 28.12 -19.77 3.96
N ASP A 605 26.88 -19.79 4.46
CA ASP A 605 25.69 -19.79 3.60
C ASP A 605 25.23 -18.34 3.47
N PRO A 606 25.54 -17.67 2.35
CA PRO A 606 25.44 -16.21 2.29
C PRO A 606 24.02 -15.75 1.94
N LYS A 607 23.59 -14.64 2.57
CA LYS A 607 22.39 -13.89 2.18
C LYS A 607 22.71 -12.48 1.73
N GLY A 608 21.78 -11.92 0.96
CA GLY A 608 21.85 -10.55 0.47
C GLY A 608 22.68 -10.38 -0.80
N ASP A 609 23.02 -9.14 -1.09
CA ASP A 609 23.77 -8.70 -2.26
C ASP A 609 25.20 -8.28 -1.94
N ASP A 610 25.50 -7.91 -0.69
CA ASP A 610 26.85 -7.58 -0.24
C ASP A 610 27.59 -8.80 0.31
N TYR A 611 28.38 -9.45 -0.55
CA TYR A 611 29.24 -10.56 -0.14
C TYR A 611 30.60 -10.11 0.38
N SER A 612 30.93 -8.81 0.31
CA SER A 612 32.23 -8.30 0.76
C SER A 612 32.45 -8.54 2.26
N ARG A 613 31.36 -8.60 3.04
CA ARG A 613 31.36 -8.94 4.47
C ARG A 613 31.82 -10.37 4.79
N TYR A 614 31.81 -11.28 3.82
CA TYR A 614 32.28 -12.67 3.98
C TYR A 614 33.73 -12.87 3.51
N ARG A 615 34.46 -11.78 3.22
CA ARG A 615 35.84 -11.82 2.75
C ARG A 615 36.74 -12.63 3.70
N GLY A 616 37.56 -13.50 3.14
CA GLY A 616 38.52 -14.34 3.87
C GLY A 616 37.95 -15.67 4.38
N ALA A 617 36.67 -15.96 4.16
CA ALA A 617 36.09 -17.27 4.47
C ALA A 617 36.75 -18.40 3.64
N THR A 618 36.69 -19.63 4.14
CA THR A 618 37.19 -20.80 3.41
C THR A 618 36.31 -21.06 2.18
N LEU A 619 35.00 -21.09 2.38
CA LEU A 619 34.05 -21.41 1.32
C LEU A 619 32.70 -20.70 1.54
N ILE A 620 32.06 -20.31 0.44
CA ILE A 620 30.66 -19.84 0.44
C ILE A 620 29.77 -20.74 -0.43
N THR A 621 28.49 -20.87 -0.08
CA THR A 621 27.51 -21.75 -0.75
C THR A 621 26.32 -21.04 -1.42
N PRO A 622 26.50 -19.99 -2.25
CA PRO A 622 25.37 -19.28 -2.85
C PRO A 622 24.53 -20.20 -3.74
N ASN A 623 23.21 -19.98 -3.76
CA ASN A 623 22.36 -20.59 -4.78
C ASN A 623 22.38 -19.82 -6.11
N ARG A 624 21.83 -20.40 -7.17
CA ARG A 624 21.76 -19.78 -8.50
C ARG A 624 21.14 -18.38 -8.49
N ALA A 625 20.10 -18.17 -7.66
CA ALA A 625 19.45 -16.87 -7.57
C ALA A 625 20.40 -15.86 -6.90
N GLU A 626 20.91 -16.17 -5.71
CA GLU A 626 21.88 -15.37 -4.97
C GLU A 626 23.12 -15.02 -5.81
N MET A 627 23.72 -16.00 -6.47
CA MET A 627 24.85 -15.79 -7.36
C MET A 627 24.52 -14.79 -8.47
N ARG A 628 23.33 -14.88 -9.07
CA ARG A 628 22.86 -13.93 -10.09
C ARG A 628 22.64 -12.52 -9.56
N HIS A 629 22.28 -12.38 -8.28
CA HIS A 629 22.16 -11.07 -7.65
C HIS A 629 23.53 -10.43 -7.44
N VAL A 630 24.54 -11.21 -7.05
CA VAL A 630 25.88 -10.71 -6.73
C VAL A 630 26.73 -10.45 -7.98
N VAL A 631 26.79 -11.42 -8.91
CA VAL A 631 27.67 -11.30 -10.09
C VAL A 631 26.94 -10.90 -11.37
N GLY A 632 25.63 -10.66 -11.30
CA GLY A 632 24.78 -10.37 -12.46
C GLY A 632 24.36 -11.61 -13.25
N ALA A 633 23.56 -11.40 -14.30
CA ALA A 633 23.11 -12.48 -15.19
C ALA A 633 24.24 -12.95 -16.13
N TRP A 634 24.33 -14.26 -16.33
CA TRP A 634 25.22 -14.88 -17.31
C TRP A 634 24.41 -15.61 -18.39
N LYS A 635 25.01 -15.80 -19.58
CA LYS A 635 24.37 -16.50 -20.71
C LYS A 635 25.01 -17.85 -21.03
N THR A 636 26.26 -18.08 -20.62
CA THR A 636 27.03 -19.29 -20.93
C THR A 636 27.75 -19.80 -19.67
N GLU A 637 28.08 -21.09 -19.65
CA GLU A 637 28.88 -21.70 -18.57
C GLU A 637 30.27 -21.07 -18.42
N SER A 638 30.87 -20.65 -19.55
CA SER A 638 32.16 -19.96 -19.54
C SER A 638 32.07 -18.59 -18.84
N ASP A 639 31.01 -17.82 -19.10
CA ASP A 639 30.76 -16.53 -18.44
C ASP A 639 30.51 -16.72 -16.93
N LEU A 640 29.67 -17.71 -16.57
CA LEU A 640 29.46 -18.07 -15.15
C LEU A 640 30.79 -18.43 -14.47
N THR A 641 31.63 -19.25 -15.11
CA THR A 641 32.91 -19.67 -14.56
C THR A 641 33.85 -18.49 -14.32
N ILE A 642 33.92 -17.55 -15.26
CA ILE A 642 34.73 -16.32 -15.10
C ILE A 642 34.22 -15.50 -13.91
N ARG A 643 32.91 -15.29 -13.82
CA ARG A 643 32.29 -14.51 -12.73
C ARG A 643 32.49 -15.16 -11.36
N ALA A 644 32.28 -16.47 -11.27
CA ALA A 644 32.48 -17.23 -10.03
C ALA A 644 33.95 -17.17 -9.57
N GLN A 645 34.90 -17.33 -10.48
CA GLN A 645 36.32 -17.23 -10.16
C GLN A 645 36.74 -15.81 -9.77
N ASN A 646 36.18 -14.78 -10.41
CA ASN A 646 36.43 -13.39 -10.04
C ASN A 646 35.92 -13.10 -8.64
N LEU A 647 34.68 -13.49 -8.32
CA LEU A 647 34.12 -13.33 -6.98
C LEU A 647 34.95 -14.09 -5.93
N ARG A 648 35.36 -15.34 -6.22
CA ARG A 648 36.24 -16.13 -5.34
C ARG A 648 37.54 -15.39 -5.02
N ARG A 649 38.21 -14.83 -6.04
CA ARG A 649 39.46 -14.08 -5.86
C ARG A 649 39.23 -12.76 -5.13
N GLU A 650 38.19 -12.03 -5.49
CA GLU A 650 37.83 -10.75 -4.89
C GLU A 650 37.58 -10.88 -3.39
N LEU A 651 36.89 -11.93 -2.98
CA LEU A 651 36.57 -12.22 -1.58
C LEU A 651 37.66 -13.02 -0.85
N HIS A 652 38.78 -13.35 -1.52
CA HIS A 652 39.87 -14.17 -0.98
C HIS A 652 39.42 -15.54 -0.44
N LEU A 653 38.55 -16.22 -1.18
CA LEU A 653 38.01 -17.53 -0.81
C LEU A 653 38.90 -18.65 -1.33
N GLU A 654 39.03 -19.73 -0.56
CA GLU A 654 39.67 -20.96 -1.05
C GLU A 654 38.79 -21.65 -2.10
N ALA A 655 37.47 -21.64 -1.87
CA ALA A 655 36.50 -22.24 -2.77
C ALA A 655 35.14 -21.51 -2.80
N LEU A 656 34.41 -21.64 -3.90
CA LEU A 656 33.02 -21.21 -4.04
C LEU A 656 32.20 -22.39 -4.54
N LEU A 657 31.15 -22.78 -3.82
CA LEU A 657 30.26 -23.87 -4.21
C LEU A 657 28.89 -23.30 -4.61
N LEU A 658 28.60 -23.30 -5.90
CA LEU A 658 27.32 -22.83 -6.43
C LEU A 658 26.30 -23.97 -6.43
N THR A 659 25.18 -23.78 -5.73
CA THR A 659 24.04 -24.73 -5.80
C THR A 659 23.10 -24.35 -6.95
N ARG A 660 22.77 -25.32 -7.81
CA ARG A 660 22.07 -25.12 -9.10
C ARG A 660 20.78 -25.94 -9.20
N SER A 661 20.15 -26.23 -8.07
CA SER A 661 18.89 -26.98 -8.00
C SER A 661 18.96 -28.32 -8.76
N GLU A 662 18.08 -28.55 -9.74
CA GLU A 662 18.02 -29.76 -10.57
C GLU A 662 19.30 -30.05 -11.36
N GLU A 663 20.13 -29.04 -11.61
CA GLU A 663 21.41 -29.21 -12.31
C GLU A 663 22.52 -29.73 -11.35
N GLY A 664 22.28 -29.76 -10.03
CA GLY A 664 23.26 -30.18 -9.03
C GLY A 664 24.09 -29.03 -8.48
N MET A 665 25.41 -29.17 -8.42
CA MET A 665 26.31 -28.15 -7.87
C MET A 665 27.58 -27.99 -8.69
N THR A 666 28.16 -26.79 -8.68
CA THR A 666 29.46 -26.52 -9.30
C THR A 666 30.41 -25.90 -8.27
N LEU A 667 31.53 -26.59 -8.02
CA LEU A 667 32.61 -26.15 -7.17
C LEU A 667 33.67 -25.41 -8.00
N TYR A 668 34.06 -24.22 -7.54
CA TYR A 668 35.13 -23.41 -8.12
C TYR A 668 36.26 -23.27 -7.10
N THR A 669 37.45 -23.78 -7.44
CA THR A 669 38.69 -23.61 -6.67
C THR A 669 39.74 -22.91 -7.53
N GLU A 670 40.92 -22.62 -6.98
CA GLU A 670 42.02 -22.09 -7.79
C GLU A 670 42.50 -23.08 -8.87
N ALA A 671 42.57 -24.37 -8.53
CA ALA A 671 43.14 -25.39 -9.40
C ALA A 671 42.15 -25.95 -10.42
N GLU A 672 40.85 -25.95 -10.10
CA GLU A 672 39.85 -26.64 -10.92
C GLU A 672 38.41 -26.14 -10.74
N VAL A 673 37.56 -26.56 -11.69
CA VAL A 673 36.10 -26.43 -11.64
C VAL A 673 35.50 -27.84 -11.72
N LEU A 674 34.71 -28.22 -10.73
CA LEU A 674 34.07 -29.54 -10.64
C LEU A 674 32.55 -29.37 -10.63
N HIS A 675 31.86 -30.01 -11.57
CA HIS A 675 30.40 -30.07 -11.58
C HIS A 675 29.93 -31.46 -11.12
N VAL A 676 28.98 -31.50 -10.19
CA VAL A 676 28.35 -32.72 -9.68
C VAL A 676 26.85 -32.61 -9.97
N SER A 677 26.35 -33.44 -10.88
CA SER A 677 24.93 -33.45 -11.25
C SER A 677 24.05 -33.98 -10.12
N ALA A 678 22.84 -33.43 -9.97
CA ALA A 678 21.87 -33.93 -9.00
C ALA A 678 21.47 -35.39 -9.29
N GLN A 679 21.23 -36.18 -8.24
CA GLN A 679 20.67 -37.52 -8.42
C GLN A 679 19.15 -37.42 -8.58
N ALA A 680 18.63 -37.92 -9.70
CA ALA A 680 17.19 -37.91 -9.97
C ALA A 680 16.42 -38.66 -8.87
N ARG A 681 15.56 -37.93 -8.15
CA ARG A 681 14.63 -38.44 -7.14
C ARG A 681 13.33 -37.64 -7.23
N GLU A 682 12.25 -38.23 -6.75
CA GLU A 682 10.97 -37.54 -6.64
C GLU A 682 11.10 -36.42 -5.59
N VAL A 683 10.78 -35.18 -6.01
CA VAL A 683 10.88 -33.99 -5.15
C VAL A 683 9.56 -33.80 -4.43
N TYR A 684 9.58 -33.92 -3.11
CA TYR A 684 8.43 -33.76 -2.23
C TYR A 684 8.39 -32.36 -1.60
N ASP A 685 9.51 -31.87 -1.05
CA ASP A 685 9.64 -30.55 -0.43
C ASP A 685 11.11 -30.09 -0.50
N VAL A 686 11.36 -28.84 -0.91
CA VAL A 686 12.72 -28.29 -1.04
C VAL A 686 13.20 -27.56 0.22
N SER A 687 12.37 -27.50 1.26
CA SER A 687 12.66 -26.79 2.51
C SER A 687 13.88 -27.36 3.24
N GLY A 688 14.91 -26.53 3.45
CA GLY A 688 16.13 -26.93 4.18
C GLY A 688 17.15 -27.73 3.36
N ALA A 689 16.98 -27.84 2.03
CA ALA A 689 17.95 -28.52 1.17
C ALA A 689 19.33 -27.82 1.18
N GLY A 690 19.35 -26.48 1.14
CA GLY A 690 20.59 -25.69 1.28
C GLY A 690 21.27 -25.90 2.63
N ASP A 691 20.49 -25.83 3.72
CA ASP A 691 20.95 -26.10 5.09
C ASP A 691 21.64 -27.48 5.19
N THR A 692 21.05 -28.48 4.53
CA THR A 692 21.59 -29.85 4.48
C THR A 692 22.90 -29.91 3.72
N VAL A 693 23.01 -29.19 2.60
CA VAL A 693 24.23 -29.14 1.78
C VAL A 693 25.39 -28.55 2.58
N ILE A 694 25.21 -27.38 3.18
CA ILE A 694 26.29 -26.74 3.94
C ILE A 694 26.63 -27.52 5.22
N ALA A 695 25.62 -28.08 5.92
CA ALA A 695 25.86 -28.92 7.09
C ALA A 695 26.66 -30.18 6.73
N THR A 696 26.30 -30.87 5.64
CA THR A 696 27.02 -32.06 5.18
C THR A 696 28.45 -31.71 4.79
N LEU A 697 28.63 -30.62 4.05
CA LEU A 697 29.95 -30.13 3.66
C LEU A 697 30.83 -29.83 4.88
N ALA A 698 30.29 -29.12 5.87
CA ALA A 698 30.97 -28.80 7.13
C ALA A 698 31.38 -30.07 7.89
N THR A 699 30.47 -31.04 8.03
CA THR A 699 30.75 -32.31 8.72
C THR A 699 31.84 -33.12 8.02
N MET A 700 31.77 -33.25 6.69
CA MET A 700 32.76 -34.00 5.92
C MET A 700 34.14 -33.35 6.01
N LEU A 701 34.24 -32.03 5.82
CA LEU A 701 35.50 -31.30 5.92
C LEU A 701 36.08 -31.36 7.34
N GLY A 702 35.24 -31.26 8.38
CA GLY A 702 35.66 -31.40 9.77
C GLY A 702 36.19 -32.80 10.12
N ALA A 703 35.73 -33.83 9.41
CA ALA A 703 36.22 -35.19 9.50
C ALA A 703 37.50 -35.44 8.66
N GLY A 704 37.98 -34.44 7.91
CA GLY A 704 39.17 -34.53 7.07
C GLY A 704 38.93 -35.12 5.67
N VAL A 705 37.67 -35.24 5.25
CA VAL A 705 37.32 -35.68 3.88
C VAL A 705 37.74 -34.60 2.88
N PRO A 706 38.41 -34.95 1.76
CA PRO A 706 38.77 -33.98 0.74
C PRO A 706 37.56 -33.22 0.18
N LEU A 707 37.73 -31.92 -0.11
CA LEU A 707 36.63 -31.03 -0.54
C LEU A 707 35.81 -31.58 -1.72
N LYS A 708 36.45 -32.21 -2.71
CA LYS A 708 35.75 -32.79 -3.86
C LYS A 708 34.79 -33.90 -3.46
N GLU A 709 35.24 -34.81 -2.60
CA GLU A 709 34.44 -35.92 -2.07
C GLU A 709 33.33 -35.37 -1.15
N ALA A 710 33.64 -34.36 -0.34
CA ALA A 710 32.67 -33.69 0.51
C ALA A 710 31.51 -33.07 -0.29
N VAL A 711 31.78 -32.45 -1.45
CA VAL A 711 30.74 -31.91 -2.35
C VAL A 711 29.86 -33.02 -2.94
N GLN A 712 30.43 -34.18 -3.28
CA GLN A 712 29.64 -35.32 -3.76
C GLN A 712 28.68 -35.84 -2.68
N HIS A 713 29.14 -35.94 -1.44
CA HIS A 713 28.30 -36.30 -0.30
C HIS A 713 27.23 -35.24 -0.02
N ALA A 714 27.57 -33.95 -0.07
CA ALA A 714 26.61 -32.87 0.10
C ALA A 714 25.53 -32.88 -0.98
N ASN A 715 25.89 -33.17 -2.24
CA ASN A 715 24.94 -33.30 -3.34
C ASN A 715 23.96 -34.46 -3.13
N ARG A 716 24.50 -35.62 -2.73
CA ARG A 716 23.66 -36.78 -2.40
C ARG A 716 22.74 -36.50 -1.22
N ALA A 717 23.24 -35.84 -0.17
CA ALA A 717 22.46 -35.45 0.99
C ALA A 717 21.30 -34.51 0.60
N GLY A 718 21.59 -33.47 -0.18
CA GLY A 718 20.58 -32.58 -0.77
C GLY A 718 19.50 -33.34 -1.54
N SER A 719 19.90 -34.27 -2.42
CA SER A 719 18.95 -35.12 -3.16
C SER A 719 18.12 -36.05 -2.26
N ILE A 720 18.65 -36.50 -1.11
CA ILE A 720 17.88 -37.33 -0.17
C ILE A 720 16.80 -36.51 0.54
N VAL A 721 17.13 -35.32 1.03
CA VAL A 721 16.20 -34.53 1.86
C VAL A 721 15.08 -33.91 1.06
N VAL A 722 15.28 -33.60 -0.22
CA VAL A 722 14.20 -33.07 -1.07
C VAL A 722 13.05 -34.06 -1.28
N GLY A 723 13.26 -35.35 -0.99
CA GLY A 723 12.21 -36.37 -0.99
C GLY A 723 11.44 -36.51 0.33
N LYS A 724 11.70 -35.63 1.32
CA LYS A 724 11.07 -35.65 2.66
C LYS A 724 10.31 -34.35 2.89
N LEU A 725 9.34 -34.34 3.81
CA LEU A 725 8.52 -33.17 4.13
C LEU A 725 9.18 -32.25 5.18
N GLY A 726 9.21 -30.94 4.93
CA GLY A 726 9.69 -29.88 5.83
C GLY A 726 11.22 -29.85 5.99
N THR A 727 11.71 -29.22 7.07
CA THR A 727 13.13 -29.21 7.47
C THR A 727 13.59 -30.60 7.96
N ALA A 728 13.58 -31.56 7.04
CA ALA A 728 14.02 -32.92 7.28
C ALA A 728 15.56 -32.98 7.30
N VAL A 729 16.08 -34.01 7.96
CA VAL A 729 17.53 -34.26 8.03
C VAL A 729 17.89 -35.52 7.27
N VAL A 730 19.13 -35.60 6.78
CA VAL A 730 19.72 -36.85 6.33
C VAL A 730 20.47 -37.51 7.50
N THR A 731 20.19 -38.78 7.74
CA THR A 731 20.90 -39.57 8.74
C THR A 731 22.14 -40.23 8.14
N TYR A 732 23.13 -40.55 8.98
CA TYR A 732 24.33 -41.27 8.54
C TYR A 732 24.02 -42.54 7.71
N PRO A 733 23.08 -43.44 8.12
CA PRO A 733 22.77 -44.63 7.32
C PRO A 733 22.11 -44.33 5.97
N GLU A 734 21.34 -43.24 5.86
CA GLU A 734 20.73 -42.86 4.57
C GLU A 734 21.78 -42.34 3.58
N LEU A 735 22.80 -41.65 4.08
CA LEU A 735 23.86 -41.10 3.26
C LEU A 735 24.90 -42.15 2.85
N PHE A 736 25.30 -43.02 3.78
CA PHE A 736 26.42 -43.96 3.60
C PHE A 736 26.01 -45.44 3.50
N GLY A 737 24.77 -45.79 3.84
CA GLY A 737 24.33 -47.17 4.05
C GLY A 737 24.48 -47.62 5.50
N THR A 738 23.82 -48.72 5.87
CA THR A 738 23.94 -49.32 7.21
C THR A 738 25.36 -49.87 7.39
N PRO A 739 26.07 -49.60 8.51
CA PRO A 739 27.30 -50.28 8.82
C PRO A 739 27.07 -51.80 8.85
N ALA A 740 27.96 -52.57 8.24
CA ALA A 740 27.93 -54.03 8.29
C ALA A 740 28.21 -54.56 9.71
#